data_AF-A0A3B6AXP1-F1
#
_entry.id   AF-A0A3B6AXP1-F1
#
_cell.length_a   1.000
_cell.length_b   1.000
_cell.length_c   1.000
_cell.angle_alpha   90.00
_cell.angle_beta   90.00
_cell.angle_gamma   90.00
#
_symmetry.space_group_name_H-M   'P 1'
#
loop_
_entity.id
_entity.type
_entity.pdbx_description
1 polymer ?
#
loop_
_entity_poly.entity_id
_entity_poly.type
_entity_poly.pdbx_seq_one_letter_code
_entity_poly.pdbx_strand_id
1 'polypeptide(L)'
;MPRPRPRGRGKTRSGSQRMDPEEGTTPPAPEQVACDPSQEESAAPVVEERADTDAVAGEDQGASENEAERTREELERTVTELSIQNEYLKSQIAGAQQLANSAEVGIGSGREDEDDSELVRSLKEQVERLSKEVQEQKQTQKVAEAALEHVNMSYAEADDKVQELTAKLNQAQLKIEKELKERDDKYVELDTKFQRLHKRAKNRIQDIQKEKDDLEARFNEINQKAMETASLQLAAQQELERARHQASDALRAMDAERQQLRTVNNKLRCNFDETRLALEARNNALEKLQQSMLEKEQMLEQIQRSMQSAEEKRHASVSELSAKHRKSLEAQLAEVSAERTKASKTIQSLQMVLAEKDSKITGIEAASTGEAARLKATLEEIKGELTHLKDQHEKERQSWEAECESLREKLEALESARFRSEIESAKFRNQLESELSTQNQLLQNKDSDLISAKEEISRLESEFSAYKIRAHALLQRKDAELSAAQNSDVLKAHEEAIREAEKEVAAALEERDEAIQDLQVAQCRHSEEIEARDLGLAELDKKLKNVMKKLDYVTSQFLSEKESWEKKLASVEESWRLKCESMKGQSNGHVEDHLQKNLGEWTLKYEKLKEEHESFRDISDRMIEEKEREIAKLLNANKDLHHSLEAKAAVSKRDNQSPGYVKQDALSIELAEQQILLLARQQAQREEELSQSHRHILALQQEVEDLERENRLHDQQEAMLKAELRNMERSQKREGVDMTYLKNVILKLLETGEVGALLPVVAMLLQFSPDELNKCQHGVLSNVASLPATALSDGGSTPNSFFGRFTF
;
A
#
# COMPACT_ATOMS: atom_id res chain seq x y z
N MET A 1 -39.71 43.01 -74.21
CA MET A 1 -38.59 43.36 -75.12
C MET A 1 -37.81 44.53 -74.51
N PRO A 2 -36.47 44.58 -74.52
CA PRO A 2 -35.49 43.50 -74.48
C PRO A 2 -34.53 43.58 -73.25
N ARG A 3 -33.78 42.51 -72.99
CA ARG A 3 -32.56 42.46 -72.13
C ARG A 3 -31.31 42.37 -73.06
N PRO A 4 -30.07 42.11 -72.57
CA PRO A 4 -29.21 42.90 -71.65
C PRO A 4 -27.77 43.07 -72.22
N ARG A 5 -26.83 43.73 -71.51
CA ARG A 5 -25.37 43.42 -71.62
C ARG A 5 -24.59 43.73 -70.31
N PRO A 6 -23.60 42.88 -69.92
CA PRO A 6 -22.74 43.11 -68.74
C PRO A 6 -21.29 43.54 -69.09
N ARG A 7 -20.55 43.96 -68.04
CA ARG A 7 -19.08 43.99 -67.91
C ARG A 7 -18.75 43.54 -66.48
N GLY A 8 -17.61 42.96 -66.12
CA GLY A 8 -16.44 42.48 -66.87
C GLY A 8 -15.39 41.95 -65.88
N ARG A 9 -14.57 40.94 -66.23
CA ARG A 9 -13.56 40.37 -65.30
C ARG A 9 -12.25 41.20 -65.28
N GLY A 10 -11.69 41.38 -64.09
CA GLY A 10 -10.32 41.86 -63.82
C GLY A 10 -9.65 40.99 -62.73
N LYS A 11 -8.31 41.02 -62.61
CA LYS A 11 -7.53 40.10 -61.74
C LYS A 11 -6.26 40.78 -61.19
N THR A 12 -5.65 40.21 -60.13
CA THR A 12 -4.40 40.62 -59.41
C THR A 12 -4.60 41.77 -58.38
N ARG A 13 -3.95 41.90 -57.21
CA ARG A 13 -2.54 41.65 -56.82
C ARG A 13 -2.26 41.78 -55.28
N SER A 14 -1.34 40.95 -54.75
CA SER A 14 -0.55 40.90 -53.48
C SER A 14 -0.59 41.94 -52.33
N GLY A 15 -0.41 41.43 -51.09
CA GLY A 15 0.10 42.11 -49.85
C GLY A 15 -0.47 41.44 -48.57
N SER A 16 0.22 41.19 -47.45
CA SER A 16 1.62 41.45 -47.05
C SER A 16 2.14 40.45 -45.97
N GLN A 17 3.45 40.57 -45.68
CA GLN A 17 4.24 40.12 -44.51
C GLN A 17 3.59 40.30 -43.12
N ARG A 18 4.14 39.86 -41.96
CA ARG A 18 5.15 38.85 -41.49
C ARG A 18 5.51 39.25 -40.04
N MET A 19 5.71 38.33 -39.08
CA MET A 19 6.63 38.48 -37.93
C MET A 19 6.75 37.13 -37.19
N ASP A 20 7.95 36.80 -36.71
CA ASP A 20 8.28 35.67 -35.83
C ASP A 20 8.48 36.20 -34.38
N PRO A 21 8.71 35.37 -33.33
CA PRO A 21 10.08 34.86 -33.06
C PRO A 21 10.19 33.47 -32.35
N GLU A 22 11.44 32.97 -32.27
CA GLU A 22 12.18 32.20 -31.21
C GLU A 22 11.41 31.30 -30.20
N GLU A 23 11.87 30.14 -29.70
CA GLU A 23 13.13 29.33 -29.79
C GLU A 23 12.75 27.80 -29.69
N GLY A 24 13.58 26.76 -29.50
CA GLY A 24 15.02 26.62 -29.22
C GLY A 24 15.44 25.19 -28.77
N THR A 25 16.76 24.93 -28.65
CA THR A 25 17.41 23.73 -28.02
C THR A 25 17.24 22.32 -28.68
N THR A 26 18.14 21.39 -28.33
CA THR A 26 18.51 20.11 -29.00
C THR A 26 18.13 18.81 -28.21
N PRO A 27 18.31 17.58 -28.77
CA PRO A 27 17.72 16.32 -28.25
C PRO A 27 18.74 15.49 -27.40
N PRO A 28 18.55 14.18 -27.06
CA PRO A 28 18.46 13.05 -28.01
C PRO A 28 17.37 11.98 -27.67
N ALA A 29 17.25 10.96 -28.53
CA ALA A 29 16.55 9.69 -28.25
C ALA A 29 17.56 8.59 -27.87
N PRO A 30 17.15 7.51 -27.15
CA PRO A 30 18.03 6.39 -26.84
C PRO A 30 18.16 5.41 -28.01
N GLU A 31 19.30 4.74 -28.10
CA GLU A 31 19.64 3.77 -29.14
C GLU A 31 18.97 2.40 -28.89
N GLN A 32 18.58 1.71 -29.97
CA GLN A 32 18.45 0.26 -29.98
C GLN A 32 19.32 -0.30 -31.09
N VAL A 33 20.28 -1.15 -30.73
CA VAL A 33 21.20 -1.81 -31.66
C VAL A 33 20.91 -3.30 -31.69
N ALA A 34 20.40 -3.78 -32.82
CA ALA A 34 20.48 -5.17 -33.25
C ALA A 34 20.36 -5.21 -34.78
N CYS A 35 21.21 -5.99 -35.44
CA CYS A 35 21.12 -6.22 -36.88
C CYS A 35 20.53 -7.60 -37.18
N ASP A 36 19.78 -7.66 -38.27
CA ASP A 36 19.52 -8.83 -39.11
C ASP A 36 20.83 -9.58 -39.52
N PRO A 37 20.79 -10.83 -40.07
CA PRO A 37 19.71 -11.36 -40.92
C PRO A 37 19.26 -12.84 -40.80
N SER A 38 17.98 -13.03 -41.10
CA SER A 38 17.38 -13.96 -42.09
C SER A 38 17.78 -15.45 -42.24
N GLN A 39 16.72 -16.27 -42.20
CA GLN A 39 16.31 -17.28 -43.19
C GLN A 39 16.81 -18.76 -43.16
N GLU A 40 15.80 -19.62 -43.03
CA GLU A 40 15.45 -20.79 -43.87
C GLU A 40 16.06 -22.20 -43.69
N GLU A 41 15.11 -23.10 -43.35
CA GLU A 41 14.82 -24.39 -43.98
C GLU A 41 15.40 -25.70 -43.41
N SER A 42 14.53 -26.71 -43.51
CA SER A 42 14.78 -28.16 -43.50
C SER A 42 14.77 -28.89 -42.16
N ALA A 43 14.61 -30.20 -42.26
CA ALA A 43 14.19 -31.09 -41.19
C ALA A 43 15.31 -32.06 -40.75
N ALA A 44 15.02 -32.76 -39.65
CA ALA A 44 15.55 -34.04 -39.18
C ALA A 44 16.35 -34.88 -40.21
N PRO A 45 17.43 -35.61 -39.79
CA PRO A 45 17.32 -36.47 -38.60
C PRO A 45 18.56 -36.63 -37.68
N VAL A 46 18.26 -37.11 -36.47
CA VAL A 46 18.99 -38.13 -35.65
C VAL A 46 20.53 -38.08 -35.66
N VAL A 47 21.12 -37.75 -34.49
CA VAL A 47 22.03 -38.64 -33.71
C VAL A 47 22.30 -38.02 -32.31
N GLU A 48 22.16 -38.85 -31.28
CA GLU A 48 22.77 -38.83 -29.92
C GLU A 48 22.71 -37.62 -28.95
N GLU A 49 23.01 -37.98 -27.70
CA GLU A 49 23.42 -37.18 -26.53
C GLU A 49 22.46 -36.13 -25.93
N ARG A 50 21.48 -36.64 -25.18
CA ARG A 50 21.10 -36.06 -23.88
C ARG A 50 21.15 -37.11 -22.79
N ALA A 51 21.75 -36.76 -21.66
CA ALA A 51 21.69 -37.55 -20.44
C ALA A 51 20.50 -37.09 -19.60
N ASP A 52 19.42 -37.89 -19.58
CA ASP A 52 18.44 -37.86 -18.50
C ASP A 52 18.87 -38.91 -17.47
N THR A 53 19.21 -38.46 -16.25
CA THR A 53 19.58 -39.35 -15.13
C THR A 53 18.39 -39.50 -14.20
N ASP A 54 17.56 -40.50 -14.46
CA ASP A 54 16.48 -40.91 -13.55
C ASP A 54 16.58 -42.43 -13.27
N ALA A 55 16.12 -42.81 -12.08
CA ALA A 55 16.28 -44.09 -11.38
C ALA A 55 16.77 -45.33 -12.18
N VAL A 56 18.00 -45.77 -11.90
CA VAL A 56 18.43 -47.17 -12.05
C VAL A 56 18.93 -47.70 -10.71
N ALA A 57 18.32 -48.78 -10.23
CA ALA A 57 18.88 -49.59 -9.16
C ALA A 57 19.83 -50.64 -9.76
N GLY A 58 21.13 -50.54 -9.43
CA GLY A 58 22.04 -51.69 -9.41
C GLY A 58 22.25 -52.11 -7.95
N GLU A 59 22.29 -53.37 -7.55
CA GLU A 59 22.98 -54.52 -8.18
C GLU A 59 24.52 -54.37 -8.23
N ASP A 60 25.13 -54.12 -7.07
CA ASP A 60 26.56 -54.37 -6.83
C ASP A 60 26.81 -55.11 -5.50
N GLN A 61 26.06 -56.20 -5.28
CA GLN A 61 26.29 -57.14 -4.16
C GLN A 61 26.82 -58.50 -4.65
N GLY A 62 26.55 -58.89 -5.90
CA GLY A 62 26.89 -60.20 -6.44
C GLY A 62 28.39 -60.48 -6.61
N ALA A 63 29.25 -59.46 -6.65
CA ALA A 63 30.70 -59.62 -6.75
C ALA A 63 31.34 -59.99 -5.40
N SER A 64 31.01 -59.25 -4.34
CA SER A 64 31.64 -59.43 -3.01
C SER A 64 31.23 -60.72 -2.33
N GLU A 65 29.97 -61.16 -2.47
CA GLU A 65 29.50 -62.41 -1.88
C GLU A 65 30.20 -63.63 -2.49
N ASN A 66 30.51 -63.62 -3.80
CA ASN A 66 31.22 -64.71 -4.47
C ASN A 66 32.67 -64.88 -3.98
N GLU A 67 33.37 -63.82 -3.59
CA GLU A 67 34.72 -63.94 -3.02
C GLU A 67 34.69 -64.32 -1.52
N ALA A 68 33.69 -63.84 -0.77
CA ALA A 68 33.44 -64.26 0.60
C ALA A 68 33.06 -65.75 0.69
N GLU A 69 32.22 -66.26 -0.22
CA GLU A 69 31.90 -67.68 -0.30
C GLU A 69 33.10 -68.52 -0.73
N ARG A 70 33.89 -68.12 -1.74
CA ARG A 70 35.09 -68.87 -2.14
C ARG A 70 36.13 -68.96 -1.03
N THR A 71 36.44 -67.85 -0.37
CA THR A 71 37.39 -67.84 0.75
C THR A 71 36.87 -68.64 1.95
N ARG A 72 35.56 -68.64 2.19
CA ARG A 72 34.92 -69.52 3.17
C ARG A 72 35.00 -71.00 2.77
N GLU A 73 34.72 -71.36 1.53
CA GLU A 73 34.87 -72.73 1.04
C GLU A 73 36.32 -73.22 1.12
N GLU A 74 37.31 -72.35 0.86
CA GLU A 74 38.74 -72.66 1.03
C GLU A 74 39.10 -72.87 2.51
N LEU A 75 38.50 -72.09 3.42
CA LEU A 75 38.58 -72.32 4.86
C LEU A 75 37.94 -73.66 5.27
N GLU A 76 36.76 -74.00 4.75
CA GLU A 76 36.10 -75.27 5.05
C GLU A 76 36.86 -76.48 4.44
N ARG A 77 37.46 -76.32 3.24
CA ARG A 77 38.39 -77.30 2.65
C ARG A 77 39.64 -77.50 3.53
N THR A 78 40.33 -76.42 3.91
CA THR A 78 41.53 -76.53 4.76
C THR A 78 41.23 -77.07 6.16
N VAL A 79 40.08 -76.73 6.75
CA VAL A 79 39.61 -77.33 8.02
C VAL A 79 39.30 -78.82 7.86
N THR A 80 38.69 -79.26 6.76
CA THR A 80 38.47 -80.70 6.52
C THR A 80 39.77 -81.46 6.22
N GLU A 81 40.73 -80.86 5.51
CA GLU A 81 42.03 -81.49 5.29
C GLU A 81 42.84 -81.55 6.60
N LEU A 82 42.83 -80.51 7.42
CA LEU A 82 43.43 -80.53 8.77
C LEU A 82 42.71 -81.51 9.70
N SER A 83 41.41 -81.74 9.55
CA SER A 83 40.69 -82.76 10.34
C SER A 83 41.06 -84.17 9.91
N ILE A 84 41.24 -84.43 8.61
CA ILE A 84 41.75 -85.70 8.07
C ILE A 84 43.21 -85.92 8.50
N GLN A 85 44.06 -84.89 8.48
CA GLN A 85 45.43 -84.98 9.01
C GLN A 85 45.42 -85.26 10.53
N ASN A 86 44.49 -84.67 11.29
CA ASN A 86 44.32 -84.97 12.72
C ASN A 86 43.76 -86.38 12.97
N GLU A 87 42.83 -86.90 12.16
CA GLU A 87 42.40 -88.30 12.24
C GLU A 87 43.51 -89.27 11.84
N TYR A 88 44.32 -88.93 10.83
CA TYR A 88 45.48 -89.72 10.42
C TYR A 88 46.55 -89.76 11.52
N LEU A 89 46.87 -88.63 12.15
CA LEU A 89 47.78 -88.55 13.29
C LEU A 89 47.21 -89.26 14.53
N LYS A 90 45.90 -89.11 14.83
CA LYS A 90 45.23 -89.90 15.87
C LYS A 90 45.25 -91.39 15.55
N SER A 91 45.16 -91.79 14.28
CA SER A 91 45.25 -93.19 13.85
C SER A 91 46.68 -93.73 13.93
N GLN A 92 47.71 -92.92 13.64
CA GLN A 92 49.10 -93.27 13.93
C GLN A 92 49.35 -93.41 15.44
N ILE A 93 48.82 -92.50 16.26
CA ILE A 93 48.95 -92.54 17.72
C ILE A 93 48.17 -93.74 18.29
N ALA A 94 46.97 -94.02 17.81
CA ALA A 94 46.20 -95.21 18.19
C ALA A 94 46.89 -96.51 17.73
N GLY A 95 47.51 -96.52 16.54
CA GLY A 95 48.33 -97.63 16.06
C GLY A 95 49.59 -97.84 16.91
N ALA A 96 50.26 -96.76 17.32
CA ALA A 96 51.39 -96.80 18.25
C ALA A 96 50.96 -97.28 19.65
N GLN A 97 49.79 -96.88 20.13
CA GLN A 97 49.20 -97.37 21.38
C GLN A 97 48.76 -98.84 21.26
N GLN A 98 48.26 -99.30 20.11
CA GLN A 98 47.98 -100.73 19.88
C GLN A 98 49.25 -101.57 19.79
N LEU A 99 50.34 -101.03 19.23
CA LEU A 99 51.66 -101.68 19.25
C LEU A 99 52.27 -101.72 20.65
N ALA A 100 52.13 -100.65 21.45
CA ALA A 100 52.54 -100.64 22.85
C ALA A 100 51.73 -101.64 23.69
N ASN A 101 50.42 -101.69 23.50
CA ASN A 101 49.50 -102.60 24.22
C ASN A 101 49.57 -104.06 23.72
N SER A 102 50.45 -104.40 22.77
CA SER A 102 50.62 -105.75 22.24
C SER A 102 52.00 -106.37 22.54
N ALA A 103 52.80 -105.75 23.41
CA ALA A 103 54.12 -106.23 23.82
C ALA A 103 54.21 -106.63 25.32
N GLU A 104 53.09 -106.69 26.04
CA GLU A 104 53.05 -106.94 27.49
C GLU A 104 52.81 -108.43 27.85
N VAL A 105 53.67 -109.33 27.34
CA VAL A 105 53.73 -110.74 27.77
C VAL A 105 55.18 -111.22 27.88
N GLY A 106 55.65 -111.74 29.01
CA GLY A 106 54.97 -111.86 30.31
C GLY A 106 55.64 -112.84 31.28
N ILE A 107 54.95 -113.13 32.38
CA ILE A 107 55.23 -114.20 33.36
C ILE A 107 56.66 -114.19 33.97
N GLY A 108 56.89 -113.21 34.84
CA GLY A 108 57.31 -113.45 36.24
C GLY A 108 58.71 -114.02 36.58
N SER A 109 59.43 -113.27 37.42
CA SER A 109 60.42 -113.72 38.42
C SER A 109 61.79 -114.25 37.94
N GLY A 110 62.86 -113.46 38.11
CA GLY A 110 64.22 -114.04 37.95
C GLY A 110 65.53 -113.25 38.16
N ARG A 111 65.62 -112.24 39.05
CA ARG A 111 66.88 -111.65 39.61
C ARG A 111 67.90 -110.92 38.69
N GLU A 112 68.75 -110.11 39.35
CA GLU A 112 70.10 -109.68 38.93
C GLU A 112 70.08 -108.77 37.69
N ASP A 113 69.79 -107.46 37.79
CA ASP A 113 70.43 -106.36 38.57
C ASP A 113 71.85 -105.99 38.08
N GLU A 114 71.98 -104.96 37.24
CA GLU A 114 72.68 -103.69 37.57
C GLU A 114 72.62 -102.65 36.41
N ASP A 115 72.78 -103.07 35.15
CA ASP A 115 72.86 -102.17 33.97
C ASP A 115 71.59 -101.33 33.69
N ASP A 116 70.40 -101.86 33.96
CA ASP A 116 69.12 -101.14 33.77
C ASP A 116 69.06 -99.81 34.56
N SER A 117 69.83 -99.69 35.64
CA SER A 117 69.86 -98.53 36.53
C SER A 117 70.41 -97.26 35.86
N GLU A 118 71.29 -97.39 34.84
CA GLU A 118 71.79 -96.27 34.03
C GLU A 118 70.71 -95.78 33.06
N LEU A 119 70.10 -96.71 32.32
CA LEU A 119 69.12 -96.42 31.27
C LEU A 119 67.82 -95.82 31.85
N VAL A 120 67.33 -96.39 32.96
CA VAL A 120 66.15 -95.89 33.69
C VAL A 120 66.41 -94.50 34.30
N ARG A 121 67.65 -94.18 34.67
CA ARG A 121 68.02 -92.84 35.17
C ARG A 121 68.03 -91.80 34.05
N SER A 122 68.67 -92.11 32.92
CA SER A 122 68.68 -91.26 31.73
C SER A 122 67.25 -90.97 31.23
N LEU A 123 66.40 -92.00 31.18
CA LEU A 123 64.98 -91.85 30.83
C LEU A 123 64.20 -90.99 31.84
N LYS A 124 64.44 -91.14 33.15
CA LYS A 124 63.84 -90.27 34.18
C LYS A 124 64.27 -88.82 34.04
N GLU A 125 65.55 -88.56 33.79
CA GLU A 125 66.06 -87.19 33.54
C GLU A 125 65.52 -86.58 32.24
N GLN A 126 65.25 -87.41 31.22
CA GLN A 126 64.61 -86.97 29.98
C GLN A 126 63.11 -86.68 30.19
N VAL A 127 62.41 -87.51 30.97
CA VAL A 127 61.01 -87.30 31.37
C VAL A 127 60.88 -86.06 32.26
N GLU A 128 61.82 -85.80 33.18
CA GLU A 128 61.83 -84.55 33.96
C GLU A 128 62.07 -83.32 33.08
N ARG A 129 63.00 -83.39 32.11
CA ARG A 129 63.24 -82.29 31.15
C ARG A 129 62.00 -82.00 30.32
N LEU A 130 61.38 -83.02 29.73
CA LEU A 130 60.12 -82.88 28.99
C LEU A 130 58.98 -82.41 29.88
N SER A 131 58.92 -82.81 31.16
CA SER A 131 57.89 -82.34 32.11
C SER A 131 58.07 -80.85 32.47
N LYS A 132 59.33 -80.38 32.59
CA LYS A 132 59.64 -78.96 32.78
C LYS A 132 59.28 -78.16 31.52
N GLU A 133 59.68 -78.63 30.34
CA GLU A 133 59.37 -77.99 29.05
C GLU A 133 57.85 -77.93 28.78
N VAL A 134 57.09 -78.99 29.07
CA VAL A 134 55.62 -78.99 29.00
C VAL A 134 54.99 -78.03 30.02
N GLN A 135 55.55 -77.91 31.22
CA GLN A 135 55.07 -76.97 32.24
C GLN A 135 55.38 -75.50 31.85
N GLU A 136 56.51 -75.25 31.22
CA GLU A 136 56.89 -73.95 30.65
C GLU A 136 56.00 -73.59 29.46
N GLN A 137 55.79 -74.51 28.51
CA GLN A 137 54.83 -74.35 27.40
C GLN A 137 53.40 -74.11 27.91
N LYS A 138 52.98 -74.79 28.97
CA LYS A 138 51.67 -74.56 29.60
C LYS A 138 51.57 -73.19 30.29
N GLN A 139 52.69 -72.61 30.71
CA GLN A 139 52.72 -71.27 31.28
C GLN A 139 52.79 -70.18 30.19
N THR A 140 53.51 -70.39 29.09
CA THR A 140 53.49 -69.47 27.93
C THR A 140 52.14 -69.52 27.21
N GLN A 141 51.50 -70.69 27.12
CA GLN A 141 50.13 -70.84 26.63
C GLN A 141 49.15 -69.97 27.43
N LYS A 142 49.15 -70.04 28.77
CA LYS A 142 48.29 -69.18 29.61
C LYS A 142 48.53 -67.69 29.41
N VAL A 143 49.79 -67.28 29.18
CA VAL A 143 50.15 -65.88 28.92
C VAL A 143 49.65 -65.46 27.53
N ALA A 144 49.72 -66.34 26.53
CA ALA A 144 49.14 -66.11 25.20
C ALA A 144 47.61 -66.10 25.21
N GLU A 145 46.97 -66.96 26.00
CA GLU A 145 45.51 -66.98 26.21
C GLU A 145 45.05 -65.67 26.87
N ALA A 146 45.70 -65.23 27.96
CA ALA A 146 45.39 -63.95 28.60
C ALA A 146 45.67 -62.73 27.69
N ALA A 147 46.68 -62.80 26.81
CA ALA A 147 46.93 -61.78 25.80
C ALA A 147 45.83 -61.77 24.71
N LEU A 148 45.35 -62.93 24.28
CA LEU A 148 44.22 -63.06 23.37
C LEU A 148 42.91 -62.56 23.99
N GLU A 149 42.65 -62.82 25.27
CA GLU A 149 41.51 -62.26 25.99
C GLU A 149 41.54 -60.73 25.99
N HIS A 150 42.70 -60.11 26.32
CA HIS A 150 42.85 -58.65 26.26
C HIS A 150 42.70 -58.10 24.83
N VAL A 151 43.20 -58.80 23.81
CA VAL A 151 43.04 -58.40 22.40
C VAL A 151 41.56 -58.48 21.99
N ASN A 152 40.86 -59.56 22.33
CA ASN A 152 39.43 -59.74 22.06
C ASN A 152 38.58 -58.69 22.78
N MET A 153 38.90 -58.36 24.03
CA MET A 153 38.26 -57.24 24.75
C MET A 153 38.49 -55.92 24.03
N SER A 154 39.71 -55.64 23.55
CA SER A 154 40.01 -54.40 22.82
C SER A 154 39.32 -54.31 21.45
N TYR A 155 39.07 -55.44 20.78
CA TYR A 155 38.25 -55.49 19.57
C TYR A 155 36.76 -55.29 19.86
N ALA A 156 36.20 -55.94 20.88
CA ALA A 156 34.80 -55.70 21.29
C ALA A 156 34.57 -54.22 21.67
N GLU A 157 35.51 -53.64 22.43
CA GLU A 157 35.54 -52.21 22.74
C GLU A 157 35.69 -51.30 21.51
N ALA A 158 36.27 -51.78 20.41
CA ALA A 158 36.38 -51.04 19.16
C ALA A 158 35.09 -51.14 18.34
N ASP A 159 34.49 -52.33 18.26
CA ASP A 159 33.22 -52.58 17.59
C ASP A 159 32.06 -51.82 18.25
N ASP A 160 32.01 -51.75 19.60
CA ASP A 160 31.05 -50.92 20.33
C ASP A 160 31.19 -49.43 19.96
N LYS A 161 32.43 -48.93 19.83
CA LYS A 161 32.71 -47.55 19.42
C LYS A 161 32.35 -47.30 17.95
N VAL A 162 32.58 -48.28 17.06
CA VAL A 162 32.15 -48.22 15.66
C VAL A 162 30.62 -48.23 15.54
N GLN A 163 29.92 -49.05 16.31
CA GLN A 163 28.45 -49.05 16.37
C GLN A 163 27.90 -47.72 16.91
N GLU A 164 28.49 -47.17 17.97
CA GLU A 164 28.07 -45.88 18.52
C GLU A 164 28.29 -44.72 17.54
N LEU A 165 29.43 -44.70 16.84
CA LEU A 165 29.72 -43.72 15.78
C LEU A 165 28.78 -43.88 14.57
N THR A 166 28.46 -45.12 14.18
CA THR A 166 27.50 -45.41 13.09
C THR A 166 26.09 -44.94 13.48
N ALA A 167 25.66 -45.19 14.71
CA ALA A 167 24.38 -44.70 15.22
C ALA A 167 24.32 -43.15 15.25
N LYS A 168 25.42 -42.49 15.65
CA LYS A 168 25.56 -41.02 15.60
C LYS A 168 25.51 -40.48 14.17
N LEU A 169 26.18 -41.15 13.21
CA LEU A 169 26.17 -40.79 11.79
C LEU A 169 24.76 -40.89 11.20
N ASN A 170 24.08 -42.01 11.42
CA ASN A 170 22.71 -42.23 10.94
C ASN A 170 21.73 -41.21 11.55
N GLN A 171 21.90 -40.86 12.83
CA GLN A 171 21.09 -39.80 13.47
C GLN A 171 21.39 -38.41 12.88
N ALA A 172 22.62 -38.13 12.47
CA ALA A 172 22.99 -36.88 11.80
C ALA A 172 22.40 -36.81 10.37
N GLN A 173 22.47 -37.90 9.61
CA GLN A 173 21.85 -38.01 8.28
C GLN A 173 20.34 -37.76 8.35
N LEU A 174 19.61 -38.46 9.22
CA LEU A 174 18.17 -38.29 9.40
C LEU A 174 17.77 -36.86 9.83
N LYS A 175 18.64 -36.14 10.56
CA LYS A 175 18.43 -34.72 10.88
C LYS A 175 18.60 -33.84 9.64
N ILE A 176 19.65 -34.06 8.85
CA ILE A 176 19.93 -33.32 7.61
C ILE A 176 18.82 -33.53 6.58
N GLU A 177 18.38 -34.78 6.36
CA GLU A 177 17.24 -35.11 5.48
C GLU A 177 15.95 -34.42 5.92
N LYS A 178 15.65 -34.45 7.24
CA LYS A 178 14.48 -33.78 7.80
C LYS A 178 14.55 -32.26 7.60
N GLU A 179 15.71 -31.64 7.83
CA GLU A 179 15.86 -30.20 7.58
C GLU A 179 15.83 -29.83 6.09
N LEU A 180 16.33 -30.70 5.20
CA LEU A 180 16.23 -30.52 3.74
C LEU A 180 14.76 -30.52 3.33
N LYS A 181 14.01 -31.55 3.70
CA LYS A 181 12.58 -31.64 3.43
C LYS A 181 11.80 -30.46 4.02
N GLU A 182 12.14 -30.04 5.22
CA GLU A 182 11.59 -28.83 5.83
C GLU A 182 11.99 -27.52 5.13
N ARG A 183 13.05 -27.47 4.32
CA ARG A 183 13.36 -26.34 3.44
C ARG A 183 12.57 -26.44 2.14
N ASP A 184 12.48 -27.62 1.55
CA ASP A 184 11.74 -27.87 0.31
C ASP A 184 10.23 -27.60 0.47
N ASP A 185 9.62 -28.07 1.56
CA ASP A 185 8.22 -27.77 1.92
C ASP A 185 7.99 -26.24 2.04
N LYS A 186 8.98 -25.50 2.57
CA LYS A 186 8.92 -24.02 2.68
C LYS A 186 9.10 -23.34 1.32
N TYR A 187 9.93 -23.87 0.42
CA TYR A 187 10.06 -23.37 -0.95
C TYR A 187 8.78 -23.61 -1.76
N VAL A 188 8.16 -24.78 -1.64
CA VAL A 188 6.84 -25.05 -2.25
C VAL A 188 5.76 -24.12 -1.67
N GLU A 189 5.73 -23.91 -0.36
CA GLU A 189 4.77 -22.99 0.25
C GLU A 189 4.97 -21.54 -0.24
N LEU A 190 6.22 -21.09 -0.36
CA LEU A 190 6.59 -19.79 -0.93
C LEU A 190 6.16 -19.66 -2.40
N ASP A 191 6.45 -20.65 -3.25
CA ASP A 191 6.03 -20.60 -4.66
C ASP A 191 4.50 -20.54 -4.78
N THR A 192 3.75 -21.36 -4.03
CA THR A 192 2.28 -21.25 -4.04
C THR A 192 1.78 -19.88 -3.55
N LYS A 193 2.52 -19.18 -2.68
CA LYS A 193 2.22 -17.79 -2.27
C LYS A 193 2.53 -16.81 -3.41
N PHE A 194 3.68 -16.94 -4.08
CA PHE A 194 4.02 -16.12 -5.25
C PHE A 194 3.05 -16.34 -6.42
N GLN A 195 2.68 -17.58 -6.75
CA GLN A 195 1.66 -17.87 -7.76
C GLN A 195 0.30 -17.24 -7.42
N ARG A 196 -0.12 -17.30 -6.14
CA ARG A 196 -1.37 -16.65 -5.67
C ARG A 196 -1.30 -15.13 -5.76
N LEU A 197 -0.16 -14.53 -5.41
CA LEU A 197 0.08 -13.09 -5.52
C LEU A 197 0.11 -12.63 -6.99
N HIS A 198 0.80 -13.37 -7.86
CA HIS A 198 0.87 -13.09 -9.30
C HIS A 198 -0.51 -13.21 -9.96
N LYS A 199 -1.31 -14.23 -9.62
CA LYS A 199 -2.72 -14.33 -10.06
C LYS A 199 -3.56 -13.12 -9.59
N ARG A 200 -3.43 -12.70 -8.32
CA ARG A 200 -4.12 -11.50 -7.80
C ARG A 200 -3.68 -10.23 -8.53
N ALA A 201 -2.38 -10.05 -8.77
CA ALA A 201 -1.84 -8.89 -9.49
C ALA A 201 -2.34 -8.85 -10.94
N LYS A 202 -2.30 -9.99 -11.65
CA LYS A 202 -2.82 -10.12 -13.02
C LYS A 202 -4.31 -9.77 -13.10
N ASN A 203 -5.12 -10.26 -12.16
CA ASN A 203 -6.54 -9.91 -12.10
C ASN A 203 -6.72 -8.40 -11.86
N ARG A 204 -6.03 -7.80 -10.87
CA ARG A 204 -6.17 -6.37 -10.60
C ARG A 204 -5.71 -5.49 -11.77
N ILE A 205 -4.69 -5.90 -12.52
CA ILE A 205 -4.28 -5.24 -13.78
C ILE A 205 -5.41 -5.33 -14.81
N GLN A 206 -6.03 -6.49 -15.00
CA GLN A 206 -7.18 -6.64 -15.92
C GLN A 206 -8.40 -5.82 -15.50
N ASP A 207 -8.66 -5.67 -14.20
CA ASP A 207 -9.77 -4.86 -13.69
C ASP A 207 -9.49 -3.36 -13.85
N ILE A 208 -8.26 -2.90 -13.56
CA ILE A 208 -7.82 -1.52 -13.87
C ILE A 208 -7.89 -1.23 -15.37
N GLN A 209 -7.58 -2.21 -16.23
CA GLN A 209 -7.69 -2.05 -17.68
C GLN A 209 -9.15 -1.82 -18.11
N LYS A 210 -10.12 -2.56 -17.55
CA LYS A 210 -11.55 -2.32 -17.78
C LYS A 210 -12.00 -0.97 -17.22
N GLU A 211 -11.59 -0.63 -15.99
CA GLU A 211 -11.87 0.67 -15.35
C GLU A 211 -11.40 1.83 -16.24
N LYS A 212 -10.21 1.73 -16.85
CA LYS A 212 -9.69 2.68 -17.84
C LYS A 212 -10.55 2.71 -19.11
N ASP A 213 -10.82 1.57 -19.72
CA ASP A 213 -11.48 1.50 -21.03
C ASP A 213 -12.96 1.97 -20.93
N ASP A 214 -13.64 1.69 -19.80
CA ASP A 214 -14.96 2.26 -19.45
C ASP A 214 -14.92 3.78 -19.24
N LEU A 215 -13.85 4.30 -18.64
CA LEU A 215 -13.66 5.75 -18.46
C LEU A 215 -13.36 6.46 -19.79
N GLU A 216 -12.58 5.84 -20.69
CA GLU A 216 -12.37 6.35 -22.04
C GLU A 216 -13.67 6.34 -22.86
N ALA A 217 -14.50 5.32 -22.75
CA ALA A 217 -15.83 5.30 -23.37
C ALA A 217 -16.72 6.46 -22.88
N ARG A 218 -16.80 6.67 -21.55
CA ARG A 218 -17.54 7.79 -20.95
C ARG A 218 -16.99 9.15 -21.35
N PHE A 219 -15.66 9.31 -21.40
CA PHE A 219 -15.01 10.54 -21.83
C PHE A 219 -15.33 10.87 -23.29
N ASN A 220 -15.30 9.87 -24.18
CA ASN A 220 -15.68 10.03 -25.58
C ASN A 220 -17.17 10.41 -25.74
N GLU A 221 -18.07 9.82 -24.95
CA GLU A 221 -19.50 10.18 -24.95
C GLU A 221 -19.72 11.64 -24.48
N ILE A 222 -19.05 12.05 -23.39
CA ILE A 222 -19.11 13.43 -22.89
C ILE A 222 -18.55 14.41 -23.92
N ASN A 223 -17.43 14.07 -24.56
CA ASN A 223 -16.82 14.89 -25.60
C ASN A 223 -17.73 15.01 -26.85
N GLN A 224 -18.40 13.92 -27.26
CA GLN A 224 -19.39 13.98 -28.33
C GLN A 224 -20.57 14.90 -27.95
N LYS A 225 -21.14 14.75 -26.75
CA LYS A 225 -22.21 15.64 -26.25
C LYS A 225 -21.75 17.11 -26.15
N ALA A 226 -20.49 17.37 -25.83
CA ALA A 226 -19.90 18.71 -25.83
C ALA A 226 -19.81 19.29 -27.27
N MET A 227 -19.41 18.48 -28.26
CA MET A 227 -19.41 18.91 -29.67
C MET A 227 -20.84 19.15 -30.21
N GLU A 228 -21.79 18.29 -29.87
CA GLU A 228 -23.20 18.42 -30.24
C GLU A 228 -23.82 19.68 -29.64
N THR A 229 -23.66 19.91 -28.33
CA THR A 229 -24.15 21.12 -27.65
C THR A 229 -23.47 22.40 -28.15
N ALA A 230 -22.17 22.38 -28.44
CA ALA A 230 -21.49 23.50 -29.10
C ALA A 230 -22.04 23.81 -30.50
N SER A 231 -22.40 22.77 -31.28
CA SER A 231 -23.03 22.94 -32.60
C SER A 231 -24.43 23.54 -32.51
N LEU A 232 -25.23 23.13 -31.51
CA LEU A 232 -26.55 23.69 -31.23
C LEU A 232 -26.47 25.14 -30.74
N GLN A 233 -25.49 25.45 -29.87
CA GLN A 233 -25.22 26.82 -29.42
C GLN A 233 -24.85 27.74 -30.59
N LEU A 234 -24.00 27.27 -31.51
CA LEU A 234 -23.63 28.01 -32.70
C LEU A 234 -24.82 28.24 -33.64
N ALA A 235 -25.69 27.24 -33.81
CA ALA A 235 -26.92 27.38 -34.61
C ALA A 235 -27.87 28.42 -34.00
N ALA A 236 -28.14 28.33 -32.69
CA ALA A 236 -28.98 29.27 -31.96
C ALA A 236 -28.42 30.71 -31.97
N GLN A 237 -27.09 30.87 -31.87
CA GLN A 237 -26.44 32.17 -31.99
C GLN A 237 -26.64 32.76 -33.40
N GLN A 238 -26.49 31.97 -34.46
CA GLN A 238 -26.75 32.45 -35.84
C GLN A 238 -28.21 32.84 -36.04
N GLU A 239 -29.17 32.14 -35.43
CA GLU A 239 -30.60 32.52 -35.49
C GLU A 239 -30.88 33.82 -34.74
N LEU A 240 -30.29 34.01 -33.56
CA LEU A 240 -30.36 35.25 -32.80
C LEU A 240 -29.72 36.42 -33.58
N GLU A 241 -28.62 36.18 -34.27
CA GLU A 241 -28.01 37.16 -35.18
C GLU A 241 -28.90 37.48 -36.39
N ARG A 242 -29.54 36.48 -37.03
CA ARG A 242 -30.52 36.70 -38.11
C ARG A 242 -31.72 37.54 -37.63
N ALA A 243 -32.26 37.23 -36.46
CA ALA A 243 -33.36 37.98 -35.85
C ALA A 243 -32.96 39.44 -35.54
N ARG A 244 -31.74 39.68 -35.03
CA ARG A 244 -31.19 41.03 -34.83
C ARG A 244 -31.07 41.82 -36.12
N HIS A 245 -30.63 41.20 -37.22
CA HIS A 245 -30.56 41.85 -38.53
C HIS A 245 -31.96 42.21 -39.05
N GLN A 246 -32.92 41.29 -38.99
CA GLN A 246 -34.31 41.53 -39.39
C GLN A 246 -34.95 42.66 -38.57
N ALA A 247 -34.74 42.70 -37.26
CA ALA A 247 -35.22 43.79 -36.40
C ALA A 247 -34.56 45.14 -36.73
N SER A 248 -33.26 45.16 -37.02
CA SER A 248 -32.52 46.36 -37.45
C SER A 248 -33.03 46.92 -38.78
N ASP A 249 -33.34 46.04 -39.74
CA ASP A 249 -33.89 46.43 -41.04
C ASP A 249 -35.35 46.91 -40.92
N ALA A 250 -36.17 46.27 -40.06
CA ALA A 250 -37.52 46.71 -39.75
C ALA A 250 -37.56 48.09 -39.04
N LEU A 251 -36.65 48.33 -38.10
CA LEU A 251 -36.45 49.66 -37.49
C LEU A 251 -36.10 50.71 -38.55
N ARG A 252 -35.19 50.40 -39.47
CA ARG A 252 -34.79 51.31 -40.56
C ARG A 252 -35.94 51.60 -41.53
N ALA A 253 -36.82 50.63 -41.78
CA ALA A 253 -38.04 50.83 -42.56
C ALA A 253 -39.02 51.76 -41.85
N MET A 254 -39.32 51.52 -40.57
CA MET A 254 -40.19 52.39 -39.77
C MET A 254 -39.66 53.82 -39.63
N ASP A 255 -38.34 54.01 -39.50
CA ASP A 255 -37.75 55.36 -39.49
C ASP A 255 -37.84 56.05 -40.87
N ALA A 256 -37.72 55.29 -41.97
CA ALA A 256 -37.95 55.84 -43.32
C ALA A 256 -39.43 56.25 -43.52
N GLU A 257 -40.39 55.43 -43.08
CA GLU A 257 -41.82 55.78 -43.09
C GLU A 257 -42.11 57.00 -42.21
N ARG A 258 -41.55 57.04 -40.99
CA ARG A 258 -41.64 58.19 -40.09
C ARG A 258 -41.06 59.46 -40.71
N GLN A 259 -39.98 59.37 -41.48
CA GLN A 259 -39.44 60.51 -42.24
C GLN A 259 -40.38 60.90 -43.39
N GLN A 260 -40.92 59.96 -44.16
CA GLN A 260 -41.90 60.24 -45.21
C GLN A 260 -43.13 60.95 -44.64
N LEU A 261 -43.74 60.42 -43.57
CA LEU A 261 -44.88 61.02 -42.87
C LEU A 261 -44.57 62.44 -42.36
N ARG A 262 -43.36 62.71 -41.84
CA ARG A 262 -42.91 64.07 -41.50
C ARG A 262 -42.88 64.98 -42.74
N THR A 263 -42.34 64.53 -43.86
CA THR A 263 -42.33 65.36 -45.10
C THR A 263 -43.73 65.61 -45.66
N VAL A 264 -44.64 64.63 -45.55
CA VAL A 264 -46.05 64.80 -45.96
C VAL A 264 -46.79 65.74 -45.03
N ASN A 265 -46.61 65.62 -43.70
CA ASN A 265 -47.23 66.53 -42.73
C ASN A 265 -46.74 67.98 -42.93
N ASN A 266 -45.44 68.18 -43.20
CA ASN A 266 -44.90 69.50 -43.50
C ASN A 266 -45.49 70.08 -44.80
N LYS A 267 -45.62 69.29 -45.88
CA LYS A 267 -46.30 69.72 -47.12
C LYS A 267 -47.77 70.09 -46.86
N LEU A 268 -48.50 69.29 -46.10
CA LEU A 268 -49.90 69.57 -45.74
C LEU A 268 -50.04 70.86 -44.91
N ARG A 269 -49.09 71.15 -44.02
CA ARG A 269 -49.02 72.44 -43.30
C ARG A 269 -48.82 73.61 -44.26
N CYS A 270 -47.82 73.54 -45.16
CA CYS A 270 -47.61 74.58 -46.16
C CYS A 270 -48.87 74.83 -47.00
N ASN A 271 -49.49 73.77 -47.53
CA ASN A 271 -50.74 73.88 -48.29
C ASN A 271 -51.90 74.50 -47.45
N PHE A 272 -51.96 74.21 -46.15
CA PHE A 272 -52.96 74.80 -45.25
C PHE A 272 -52.69 76.29 -45.01
N ASP A 273 -51.45 76.69 -44.75
CA ASP A 273 -51.07 78.09 -44.59
C ASP A 273 -51.25 78.89 -45.90
N GLU A 274 -50.91 78.31 -47.06
CA GLU A 274 -51.19 78.88 -48.38
C GLU A 274 -52.68 79.09 -48.63
N THR A 275 -53.52 78.09 -48.33
CA THR A 275 -54.98 78.22 -48.48
C THR A 275 -55.59 79.19 -47.47
N ARG A 276 -55.03 79.29 -46.25
CA ARG A 276 -55.44 80.29 -45.26
C ARG A 276 -55.12 81.71 -45.75
N LEU A 277 -53.89 81.96 -46.23
CA LEU A 277 -53.49 83.24 -46.83
C LEU A 277 -54.35 83.60 -48.05
N ALA A 278 -54.70 82.61 -48.89
CA ALA A 278 -55.60 82.83 -50.03
C ALA A 278 -57.04 83.17 -49.62
N LEU A 279 -57.53 82.62 -48.50
CA LEU A 279 -58.83 82.98 -47.92
C LEU A 279 -58.80 84.35 -47.25
N GLU A 280 -57.76 84.67 -46.48
CA GLU A 280 -57.52 86.01 -45.91
C GLU A 280 -57.49 87.08 -47.03
N ALA A 281 -56.79 86.82 -48.13
CA ALA A 281 -56.75 87.70 -49.30
C ALA A 281 -58.13 87.87 -49.98
N ARG A 282 -58.95 86.82 -50.03
CA ARG A 282 -60.32 86.88 -50.56
C ARG A 282 -61.27 87.66 -49.64
N ASN A 283 -61.17 87.49 -48.32
CA ASN A 283 -61.95 88.25 -47.36
C ASN A 283 -61.62 89.74 -47.44
N ASN A 284 -60.33 90.09 -47.47
CA ASN A 284 -59.84 91.46 -47.69
C ASN A 284 -60.33 92.09 -49.02
N ALA A 285 -60.65 91.27 -50.03
CA ALA A 285 -61.23 91.74 -51.29
C ALA A 285 -62.77 91.88 -51.21
N LEU A 286 -63.45 90.98 -50.50
CA LEU A 286 -64.89 91.05 -50.24
C LEU A 286 -65.25 92.26 -49.37
N GLU A 287 -64.48 92.55 -48.33
CA GLU A 287 -64.67 93.75 -47.48
C GLU A 287 -64.58 95.04 -48.30
N LYS A 288 -63.60 95.14 -49.22
CA LYS A 288 -63.46 96.29 -50.14
C LYS A 288 -64.61 96.38 -51.13
N LEU A 289 -65.15 95.24 -51.60
CA LEU A 289 -66.33 95.22 -52.45
C LEU A 289 -67.60 95.60 -51.68
N GLN A 290 -67.73 95.23 -50.41
CA GLN A 290 -68.82 95.67 -49.52
C GLN A 290 -68.74 97.17 -49.24
N GLN A 291 -67.55 97.71 -48.96
CA GLN A 291 -67.32 99.15 -48.82
C GLN A 291 -67.74 99.90 -50.10
N SER A 292 -67.29 99.45 -51.28
CA SER A 292 -67.67 100.06 -52.56
C SER A 292 -69.15 99.83 -52.96
N MET A 293 -69.81 98.82 -52.39
CA MET A 293 -71.26 98.63 -52.51
C MET A 293 -72.01 99.68 -51.71
N LEU A 294 -71.66 99.86 -50.42
CA LEU A 294 -72.25 100.87 -49.53
C LEU A 294 -72.06 102.29 -50.07
N GLU A 295 -70.88 102.62 -50.63
CA GLU A 295 -70.63 103.88 -51.34
C GLU A 295 -71.61 104.09 -52.51
N LYS A 296 -71.87 103.05 -53.31
CA LYS A 296 -72.80 103.12 -54.45
C LYS A 296 -74.25 103.20 -54.02
N GLU A 297 -74.62 102.53 -52.93
CA GLU A 297 -75.96 102.61 -52.35
C GLU A 297 -76.25 104.03 -51.86
N GLN A 298 -75.31 104.67 -51.14
CA GLN A 298 -75.43 106.07 -50.73
C GLN A 298 -75.58 107.02 -51.93
N MET A 299 -74.81 106.80 -53.01
CA MET A 299 -74.93 107.57 -54.26
C MET A 299 -76.29 107.34 -54.95
N LEU A 300 -76.81 106.11 -54.94
CA LEU A 300 -78.14 105.79 -55.49
C LEU A 300 -79.27 106.43 -54.68
N GLU A 301 -79.20 106.43 -53.34
CA GLU A 301 -80.16 107.18 -52.51
C GLU A 301 -80.11 108.68 -52.80
N GLN A 302 -78.91 109.26 -52.99
CA GLN A 302 -78.75 110.68 -53.34
C GLN A 302 -79.42 110.99 -54.69
N ILE A 303 -79.27 110.11 -55.68
CA ILE A 303 -79.97 110.21 -56.97
C ILE A 303 -81.49 110.10 -56.78
N GLN A 304 -81.98 109.12 -56.01
CA GLN A 304 -83.43 108.95 -55.73
C GLN A 304 -84.05 110.18 -55.07
N ARG A 305 -83.39 110.75 -54.05
CA ARG A 305 -83.82 112.01 -53.39
C ARG A 305 -83.92 113.18 -54.39
N SER A 306 -82.95 113.28 -55.32
CA SER A 306 -82.99 114.31 -56.37
C SER A 306 -84.11 114.08 -57.38
N MET A 307 -84.43 112.82 -57.68
CA MET A 307 -85.47 112.40 -58.64
C MET A 307 -86.87 112.68 -58.09
N GLN A 308 -87.14 112.33 -56.83
CA GLN A 308 -88.42 112.61 -56.15
C GLN A 308 -88.73 114.11 -56.17
N SER A 309 -87.74 114.96 -55.87
CA SER A 309 -87.90 116.42 -55.96
C SER A 309 -88.19 116.92 -57.38
N ALA A 310 -87.88 116.16 -58.44
CA ALA A 310 -88.28 116.49 -59.81
C ALA A 310 -89.71 116.02 -60.12
N GLU A 311 -90.13 114.87 -59.61
CA GLU A 311 -91.48 114.33 -59.81
C GLU A 311 -92.57 115.13 -59.09
N GLU A 312 -92.30 115.63 -57.88
CA GLU A 312 -93.20 116.54 -57.15
C GLU A 312 -93.56 117.78 -57.98
N LYS A 313 -92.56 118.39 -58.62
CA LYS A 313 -92.71 119.55 -59.51
C LYS A 313 -93.57 119.23 -60.75
N ARG A 314 -93.52 117.98 -61.23
CA ARG A 314 -94.35 117.46 -62.34
C ARG A 314 -95.80 117.18 -61.92
N HIS A 315 -96.02 116.68 -60.71
CA HIS A 315 -97.38 116.39 -60.22
C HIS A 315 -98.20 117.66 -59.92
N ALA A 316 -97.55 118.75 -59.51
CA ALA A 316 -98.20 120.07 -59.39
C ALA A 316 -98.82 120.53 -60.72
N SER A 317 -98.08 120.41 -61.83
CA SER A 317 -98.50 120.88 -63.16
C SER A 317 -99.54 119.97 -63.85
N VAL A 318 -99.58 118.67 -63.55
CA VAL A 318 -100.65 117.77 -64.04
C VAL A 318 -101.99 118.07 -63.39
N SER A 319 -102.00 118.43 -62.10
CA SER A 319 -103.22 118.72 -61.34
C SER A 319 -104.02 119.88 -61.94
N GLU A 320 -103.34 120.92 -62.42
CA GLU A 320 -103.91 122.13 -63.02
C GLU A 320 -104.73 121.86 -64.30
N LEU A 321 -104.35 120.85 -65.09
CA LEU A 321 -105.04 120.49 -66.34
C LEU A 321 -106.36 119.74 -66.09
N SER A 322 -106.44 118.96 -65.01
CA SER A 322 -107.57 118.07 -64.72
C SER A 322 -108.89 118.80 -64.38
N ALA A 323 -108.83 120.10 -64.08
CA ALA A 323 -109.98 120.88 -63.63
C ALA A 323 -110.98 121.27 -64.75
N LYS A 324 -110.61 121.14 -66.03
CA LYS A 324 -111.35 121.75 -67.16
C LYS A 324 -112.32 120.85 -67.93
N HIS A 325 -112.45 119.55 -67.59
CA HIS A 325 -113.17 118.60 -68.46
C HIS A 325 -114.04 117.58 -67.70
N ARG A 326 -115.30 117.93 -67.40
CA ARG A 326 -116.23 117.03 -66.68
C ARG A 326 -117.73 117.32 -66.88
N LYS A 327 -118.22 117.45 -68.13
CA LYS A 327 -119.67 117.42 -68.44
C LYS A 327 -119.94 116.73 -69.78
N SER A 328 -121.13 116.10 -69.86
CA SER A 328 -121.77 115.52 -71.05
C SER A 328 -121.30 114.13 -71.54
N LEU A 329 -121.90 113.09 -70.96
CA LEU A 329 -122.11 111.77 -71.58
C LEU A 329 -123.61 111.44 -71.46
N GLU A 330 -124.28 111.05 -72.55
CA GLU A 330 -125.54 110.27 -72.56
C GLU A 330 -125.95 109.89 -74.00
N ALA A 331 -126.93 108.98 -74.16
CA ALA A 331 -127.33 108.30 -75.41
C ALA A 331 -126.19 107.45 -76.06
N GLN A 332 -125.96 106.16 -75.74
CA GLN A 332 -126.81 105.03 -75.35
C GLN A 332 -127.80 104.47 -76.40
N LEU A 333 -127.99 103.14 -76.34
CA LEU A 333 -129.06 102.32 -76.94
C LEU A 333 -129.03 102.03 -78.47
N ALA A 334 -127.89 101.49 -78.94
CA ALA A 334 -127.84 100.68 -80.18
C ALA A 334 -127.13 99.32 -80.00
N GLU A 335 -126.76 98.95 -78.77
CA GLU A 335 -125.68 97.99 -78.50
C GLU A 335 -126.12 96.52 -78.36
N VAL A 336 -127.33 96.27 -77.83
CA VAL A 336 -127.80 94.95 -77.36
C VAL A 336 -127.92 93.90 -78.48
N SER A 337 -128.15 94.31 -79.73
CA SER A 337 -128.22 93.37 -80.87
C SER A 337 -126.83 92.83 -81.29
N ALA A 338 -125.76 93.58 -81.03
CA ALA A 338 -124.39 93.14 -81.31
C ALA A 338 -123.93 92.02 -80.35
N GLU A 339 -124.41 92.04 -79.10
CA GLU A 339 -124.02 91.11 -78.04
C GLU A 339 -124.35 89.65 -78.38
N ARG A 340 -125.51 89.40 -78.99
CA ARG A 340 -125.92 88.04 -79.40
C ARG A 340 -124.97 87.40 -80.43
N THR A 341 -124.33 88.20 -81.28
CA THR A 341 -123.33 87.69 -82.24
C THR A 341 -121.92 87.60 -81.65
N LYS A 342 -121.58 88.41 -80.63
CA LYS A 342 -120.39 88.21 -79.79
C LYS A 342 -120.48 86.86 -79.05
N ALA A 343 -121.63 86.55 -78.44
CA ALA A 343 -121.84 85.35 -77.63
C ALA A 343 -121.56 84.02 -78.38
N SER A 344 -122.00 83.91 -79.64
CA SER A 344 -121.70 82.73 -80.47
C SER A 344 -120.21 82.57 -80.77
N LYS A 345 -119.53 83.69 -81.08
CA LYS A 345 -118.07 83.71 -81.31
C LYS A 345 -117.28 83.37 -80.04
N THR A 346 -117.73 83.79 -78.86
CA THR A 346 -117.10 83.38 -77.59
C THR A 346 -117.24 81.89 -77.32
N ILE A 347 -118.36 81.25 -77.69
CA ILE A 347 -118.51 79.78 -77.55
C ILE A 347 -117.51 79.04 -78.46
N GLN A 348 -117.36 79.44 -79.72
CA GLN A 348 -116.35 78.84 -80.62
C GLN A 348 -114.92 79.09 -80.13
N SER A 349 -114.64 80.29 -79.59
CA SER A 349 -113.34 80.59 -78.98
C SER A 349 -113.05 79.72 -77.76
N LEU A 350 -114.06 79.47 -76.91
CA LEU A 350 -113.92 78.59 -75.75
C LEU A 350 -113.76 77.11 -76.16
N GLN A 351 -114.41 76.67 -77.24
CA GLN A 351 -114.21 75.32 -77.78
C GLN A 351 -112.79 75.11 -78.34
N MET A 352 -112.21 76.10 -79.04
CA MET A 352 -110.78 76.04 -79.41
C MET A 352 -109.87 75.99 -78.18
N VAL A 353 -110.13 76.82 -77.17
CA VAL A 353 -109.32 76.84 -75.94
C VAL A 353 -109.44 75.52 -75.17
N LEU A 354 -110.61 74.88 -75.15
CA LEU A 354 -110.77 73.53 -74.57
C LEU A 354 -109.91 72.51 -75.31
N ALA A 355 -110.01 72.42 -76.65
CA ALA A 355 -109.18 71.51 -77.44
C ALA A 355 -107.67 71.78 -77.27
N GLU A 356 -107.26 73.05 -77.13
CA GLU A 356 -105.88 73.43 -76.83
C GLU A 356 -105.44 73.01 -75.41
N LYS A 357 -106.35 73.05 -74.43
CA LYS A 357 -106.12 72.57 -73.06
C LYS A 357 -106.03 71.06 -73.00
N ASP A 358 -106.91 70.33 -73.69
CA ASP A 358 -106.91 68.86 -73.76
C ASP A 358 -105.63 68.35 -74.46
N SER A 359 -105.17 69.05 -75.51
CA SER A 359 -103.87 68.78 -76.14
C SER A 359 -102.67 69.05 -75.22
N LYS A 360 -102.77 70.03 -74.30
CA LYS A 360 -101.73 70.31 -73.30
C LYS A 360 -101.77 69.30 -72.14
N ILE A 361 -102.96 68.87 -71.72
CA ILE A 361 -103.15 67.83 -70.69
C ILE A 361 -102.55 66.50 -71.18
N THR A 362 -102.94 66.03 -72.36
CA THR A 362 -102.38 64.79 -72.95
C THR A 362 -100.87 64.87 -73.18
N GLY A 363 -100.33 66.05 -73.53
CA GLY A 363 -98.88 66.28 -73.57
C GLY A 363 -98.18 66.18 -72.21
N ILE A 364 -98.80 66.71 -71.15
CA ILE A 364 -98.32 66.61 -69.76
C ILE A 364 -98.41 65.17 -69.24
N GLU A 365 -99.49 64.45 -69.56
CA GLU A 365 -99.67 63.03 -69.21
C GLU A 365 -98.61 62.14 -69.88
N ALA A 366 -98.32 62.38 -71.17
CA ALA A 366 -97.25 61.69 -71.90
C ALA A 366 -95.85 61.99 -71.32
N ALA A 367 -95.57 63.25 -70.95
CA ALA A 367 -94.33 63.63 -70.29
C ALA A 367 -94.20 62.98 -68.90
N SER A 368 -95.23 63.08 -68.06
CA SER A 368 -95.26 62.54 -66.70
C SER A 368 -95.17 61.01 -66.67
N THR A 369 -95.84 60.31 -67.58
CA THR A 369 -95.70 58.85 -67.70
C THR A 369 -94.31 58.43 -68.20
N GLY A 370 -93.70 59.21 -69.11
CA GLY A 370 -92.32 59.02 -69.54
C GLY A 370 -91.30 59.25 -68.41
N GLU A 371 -91.49 60.28 -67.59
CA GLU A 371 -90.65 60.54 -66.41
C GLU A 371 -90.83 59.49 -65.32
N ALA A 372 -92.07 59.07 -65.04
CA ALA A 372 -92.36 57.97 -64.12
C ALA A 372 -91.76 56.62 -64.59
N ALA A 373 -91.66 56.39 -65.90
CA ALA A 373 -90.98 55.22 -66.45
C ALA A 373 -89.45 55.30 -66.25
N ARG A 374 -88.83 56.46 -66.49
CA ARG A 374 -87.40 56.68 -66.22
C ARG A 374 -87.07 56.52 -64.73
N LEU A 375 -87.86 57.11 -63.84
CA LEU A 375 -87.67 57.01 -62.38
C LEU A 375 -87.79 55.57 -61.88
N LYS A 376 -88.69 54.76 -62.46
CA LYS A 376 -88.76 53.32 -62.19
C LYS A 376 -87.54 52.55 -62.68
N ALA A 377 -87.01 52.88 -63.86
CA ALA A 377 -85.79 52.27 -64.37
C ALA A 377 -84.59 52.56 -63.46
N THR A 378 -84.37 53.83 -63.07
CA THR A 378 -83.29 54.19 -62.14
C THR A 378 -83.48 53.60 -60.74
N LEU A 379 -84.72 53.39 -60.30
CA LEU A 379 -85.00 52.74 -59.01
C LEU A 379 -84.62 51.25 -59.04
N GLU A 380 -85.00 50.52 -60.09
CA GLU A 380 -84.63 49.11 -60.25
C GLU A 380 -83.12 48.93 -60.51
N GLU A 381 -82.45 49.90 -61.17
CA GLU A 381 -80.99 49.96 -61.32
C GLU A 381 -80.28 50.12 -59.97
N ILE A 382 -80.61 51.16 -59.19
CA ILE A 382 -80.09 51.41 -57.83
C ILE A 382 -80.37 50.21 -56.89
N LYS A 383 -81.54 49.58 -57.03
CA LYS A 383 -81.92 48.38 -56.28
C LYS A 383 -81.08 47.16 -56.67
N GLY A 384 -80.73 47.03 -57.95
CA GLY A 384 -79.77 46.04 -58.47
C GLY A 384 -78.37 46.26 -57.88
N GLU A 385 -77.86 47.49 -57.94
CA GLU A 385 -76.59 47.88 -57.32
C GLU A 385 -76.58 47.60 -55.81
N LEU A 386 -77.66 47.94 -55.10
CA LEU A 386 -77.81 47.68 -53.66
C LEU A 386 -77.78 46.18 -53.34
N THR A 387 -78.43 45.33 -54.15
CA THR A 387 -78.33 43.87 -53.98
C THR A 387 -76.92 43.35 -54.29
N HIS A 388 -76.26 43.86 -55.33
CA HIS A 388 -74.90 43.45 -55.68
C HIS A 388 -73.88 43.83 -54.60
N LEU A 389 -73.97 45.05 -54.06
CA LEU A 389 -73.11 45.53 -52.98
C LEU A 389 -73.35 44.75 -51.67
N LYS A 390 -74.61 44.40 -51.38
CA LYS A 390 -74.94 43.53 -50.24
C LYS A 390 -74.33 42.13 -50.40
N ASP A 391 -74.45 41.52 -51.59
CA ASP A 391 -73.88 40.21 -51.89
C ASP A 391 -72.34 40.22 -51.90
N GLN A 392 -71.72 41.36 -52.23
CA GLN A 392 -70.28 41.55 -52.09
C GLN A 392 -69.88 41.63 -50.61
N HIS A 393 -70.52 42.49 -49.81
CA HIS A 393 -70.22 42.61 -48.38
C HIS A 393 -70.46 41.31 -47.60
N GLU A 394 -71.46 40.50 -47.97
CA GLU A 394 -71.67 39.19 -47.35
C GLU A 394 -70.56 38.19 -47.72
N LYS A 395 -70.02 38.24 -48.94
CA LYS A 395 -68.83 37.43 -49.31
C LYS A 395 -67.57 37.91 -48.59
N GLU A 396 -67.37 39.22 -48.49
CA GLU A 396 -66.27 39.82 -47.73
C GLU A 396 -66.35 39.39 -46.25
N ARG A 397 -67.55 39.47 -45.64
CA ARG A 397 -67.83 38.98 -44.29
C ARG A 397 -67.48 37.50 -44.12
N GLN A 398 -67.91 36.64 -45.06
CA GLN A 398 -67.60 35.21 -45.03
C GLN A 398 -66.09 34.92 -45.20
N SER A 399 -65.37 35.67 -46.03
CA SER A 399 -63.90 35.53 -46.12
C SER A 399 -63.20 35.95 -44.83
N TRP A 400 -63.61 37.06 -44.20
CA TRP A 400 -63.04 37.47 -42.90
C TRP A 400 -63.37 36.47 -41.78
N GLU A 401 -64.58 35.88 -41.80
CA GLU A 401 -65.01 34.85 -40.86
C GLU A 401 -64.15 33.59 -40.99
N ALA A 402 -63.95 33.09 -42.22
CA ALA A 402 -63.08 31.94 -42.50
C ALA A 402 -61.58 32.20 -42.21
N GLU A 403 -61.08 33.42 -42.46
CA GLU A 403 -59.72 33.81 -42.06
C GLU A 403 -59.57 33.85 -40.53
N CYS A 404 -60.56 34.38 -39.80
CA CYS A 404 -60.58 34.38 -38.34
C CYS A 404 -60.66 32.96 -37.75
N GLU A 405 -61.42 32.06 -38.38
CA GLU A 405 -61.48 30.64 -38.01
C GLU A 405 -60.13 29.96 -38.24
N SER A 406 -59.52 30.13 -39.41
CA SER A 406 -58.21 29.54 -39.72
C SER A 406 -57.08 30.11 -38.85
N LEU A 407 -57.19 31.35 -38.36
CA LEU A 407 -56.27 31.92 -37.37
C LEU A 407 -56.50 31.34 -35.97
N ARG A 408 -57.76 31.06 -35.59
CA ARG A 408 -58.12 30.41 -34.33
C ARG A 408 -57.61 28.97 -34.26
N GLU A 409 -57.81 28.19 -35.31
CA GLU A 409 -57.27 26.83 -35.44
C GLU A 409 -55.73 26.80 -35.32
N LYS A 410 -55.04 27.76 -35.98
CA LYS A 410 -53.58 27.89 -35.89
C LYS A 410 -53.12 28.26 -34.49
N LEU A 411 -53.85 29.13 -33.79
CA LEU A 411 -53.55 29.48 -32.40
C LEU A 411 -53.68 28.26 -31.48
N GLU A 412 -54.80 27.53 -31.56
CA GLU A 412 -55.05 26.32 -30.76
C GLU A 412 -54.04 25.19 -31.07
N ALA A 413 -53.63 25.04 -32.33
CA ALA A 413 -52.57 24.13 -32.75
C ALA A 413 -51.19 24.51 -32.16
N LEU A 414 -50.87 25.80 -32.08
CA LEU A 414 -49.62 26.30 -31.49
C LEU A 414 -49.64 26.22 -29.96
N GLU A 415 -50.75 26.54 -29.31
CA GLU A 415 -50.93 26.42 -27.86
C GLU A 415 -50.84 24.96 -27.42
N SER A 416 -51.54 24.04 -28.10
CA SER A 416 -51.45 22.60 -27.83
C SER A 416 -50.08 22.00 -28.17
N ALA A 417 -49.31 22.58 -29.10
CA ALA A 417 -47.91 22.23 -29.32
C ALA A 417 -47.01 22.72 -28.17
N ARG A 418 -47.20 23.97 -27.71
CA ARG A 418 -46.49 24.52 -26.56
C ARG A 418 -46.73 23.68 -25.30
N PHE A 419 -47.99 23.38 -24.97
CA PHE A 419 -48.31 22.58 -23.77
C PHE A 419 -47.66 21.20 -23.80
N ARG A 420 -47.56 20.54 -24.97
CA ARG A 420 -46.82 19.26 -25.10
C ARG A 420 -45.33 19.42 -24.81
N SER A 421 -44.69 20.44 -25.40
CA SER A 421 -43.27 20.74 -25.15
C SER A 421 -43.00 21.12 -23.68
N GLU A 422 -43.93 21.83 -23.04
CA GLU A 422 -43.84 22.22 -21.63
C GLU A 422 -43.99 21.01 -20.68
N ILE A 423 -44.87 20.05 -21.01
CA ILE A 423 -44.99 18.75 -20.33
C ILE A 423 -43.75 17.87 -20.53
N GLU A 424 -43.18 17.85 -21.73
CA GLU A 424 -41.95 17.09 -22.02
C GLU A 424 -40.74 17.69 -21.28
N SER A 425 -40.61 19.01 -21.27
CA SER A 425 -39.61 19.73 -20.46
C SER A 425 -39.78 19.47 -18.96
N ALA A 426 -41.02 19.39 -18.44
CA ALA A 426 -41.26 19.00 -17.06
C ALA A 426 -40.81 17.55 -16.78
N LYS A 427 -41.13 16.59 -17.65
CA LYS A 427 -40.67 15.20 -17.50
C LYS A 427 -39.15 15.08 -17.47
N PHE A 428 -38.43 15.74 -18.38
CA PHE A 428 -36.97 15.72 -18.40
C PHE A 428 -36.36 16.37 -17.14
N ARG A 429 -36.95 17.46 -16.63
CA ARG A 429 -36.52 18.06 -15.36
C ARG A 429 -36.71 17.10 -14.17
N ASN A 430 -37.89 16.50 -14.03
CA ASN A 430 -38.17 15.54 -12.96
C ASN A 430 -37.24 14.31 -13.03
N GLN A 431 -36.86 13.85 -14.23
CA GLN A 431 -35.88 12.78 -14.39
C GLN A 431 -34.49 13.22 -13.91
N LEU A 432 -33.98 14.37 -14.39
CA LEU A 432 -32.68 14.89 -13.95
C LEU A 432 -32.63 15.18 -12.44
N GLU A 433 -33.75 15.61 -11.85
CA GLU A 433 -33.89 15.83 -10.41
C GLU A 433 -33.83 14.51 -9.62
N SER A 434 -34.46 13.42 -10.12
CA SER A 434 -34.32 12.10 -9.52
C SER A 434 -32.92 11.50 -9.68
N GLU A 435 -32.27 11.70 -10.83
CA GLU A 435 -30.89 11.26 -11.08
C GLU A 435 -29.92 12.00 -10.14
N LEU A 436 -30.07 13.32 -9.99
CA LEU A 436 -29.31 14.15 -9.04
C LEU A 436 -29.54 13.70 -7.60
N SER A 437 -30.78 13.39 -7.21
CA SER A 437 -31.08 12.83 -5.88
C SER A 437 -30.34 11.52 -5.62
N THR A 438 -30.28 10.60 -6.60
CA THR A 438 -29.52 9.34 -6.44
C THR A 438 -28.00 9.55 -6.38
N GLN A 439 -27.48 10.57 -7.09
CA GLN A 439 -26.06 10.92 -7.01
C GLN A 439 -25.71 11.55 -5.66
N ASN A 440 -26.56 12.43 -5.12
CA ASN A 440 -26.37 12.99 -3.77
C ASN A 440 -26.39 11.90 -2.69
N GLN A 441 -27.33 10.95 -2.76
CA GLN A 441 -27.38 9.83 -1.80
C GLN A 441 -26.13 8.94 -1.91
N LEU A 442 -25.64 8.67 -3.13
CA LEU A 442 -24.38 7.96 -3.32
C LEU A 442 -23.17 8.73 -2.75
N LEU A 443 -23.16 10.06 -2.87
CA LEU A 443 -22.11 10.93 -2.34
C LEU A 443 -22.14 10.95 -0.80
N GLN A 444 -23.30 11.12 -0.18
CA GLN A 444 -23.47 11.02 1.28
C GLN A 444 -23.00 9.66 1.82
N ASN A 445 -23.34 8.55 1.13
CA ASN A 445 -22.83 7.22 1.47
C ASN A 445 -21.30 7.12 1.36
N LYS A 446 -20.68 7.80 0.38
CA LYS A 446 -19.21 7.82 0.24
C LYS A 446 -18.54 8.70 1.30
N ASP A 447 -19.18 9.78 1.73
CA ASP A 447 -18.70 10.58 2.86
C ASP A 447 -18.81 9.83 4.19
N SER A 448 -19.87 9.05 4.41
CA SER A 448 -19.99 8.22 5.63
C SER A 448 -19.01 7.04 5.65
N ASP A 449 -18.76 6.38 4.51
CA ASP A 449 -17.65 5.42 4.35
C ASP A 449 -16.29 6.08 4.70
N LEU A 450 -16.07 7.29 4.20
CA LEU A 450 -14.81 8.03 4.34
C LEU A 450 -14.58 8.57 5.76
N ILE A 451 -15.65 8.96 6.48
CA ILE A 451 -15.61 9.28 7.91
C ILE A 451 -15.27 8.01 8.71
N SER A 452 -15.97 6.90 8.47
CA SER A 452 -15.73 5.62 9.13
C SER A 452 -14.28 5.14 8.94
N ALA A 453 -13.73 5.30 7.72
CA ALA A 453 -12.33 4.98 7.43
C ALA A 453 -11.34 5.91 8.15
N LYS A 454 -11.64 7.20 8.30
CA LYS A 454 -10.80 8.14 9.09
C LYS A 454 -10.82 7.82 10.59
N GLU A 455 -11.95 7.41 11.13
CA GLU A 455 -12.08 6.98 12.52
C GLU A 455 -11.26 5.70 12.78
N GLU A 456 -11.33 4.73 11.88
CA GLU A 456 -10.52 3.50 11.95
C GLU A 456 -9.02 3.78 11.82
N ILE A 457 -8.61 4.68 10.92
CA ILE A 457 -7.20 5.14 10.82
C ILE A 457 -6.78 5.80 12.15
N SER A 458 -7.59 6.70 12.70
CA SER A 458 -7.30 7.38 13.96
C SER A 458 -7.20 6.40 15.15
N ARG A 459 -8.05 5.36 15.17
CA ARG A 459 -7.99 4.26 16.13
C ARG A 459 -6.67 3.50 16.00
N LEU A 460 -6.32 3.07 14.79
CA LEU A 460 -5.08 2.33 14.54
C LEU A 460 -3.83 3.18 14.85
N GLU A 461 -3.81 4.46 14.51
CA GLU A 461 -2.72 5.38 14.91
C GLU A 461 -2.58 5.48 16.43
N SER A 462 -3.71 5.55 17.16
CA SER A 462 -3.70 5.53 18.63
C SER A 462 -3.13 4.21 19.18
N GLU A 463 -3.51 3.06 18.59
CA GLU A 463 -3.04 1.73 18.98
C GLU A 463 -1.54 1.55 18.66
N PHE A 464 -1.07 2.01 17.50
CA PHE A 464 0.35 2.04 17.16
C PHE A 464 1.15 2.96 18.10
N SER A 465 0.60 4.11 18.51
CA SER A 465 1.25 4.99 19.49
C SER A 465 1.37 4.33 20.87
N ALA A 466 0.31 3.66 21.34
CA ALA A 466 0.29 2.94 22.60
C ALA A 466 1.23 1.71 22.56
N TYR A 467 1.28 0.99 21.45
CA TYR A 467 2.23 -0.09 21.21
C TYR A 467 3.68 0.43 21.24
N LYS A 468 3.98 1.54 20.57
CA LYS A 468 5.31 2.16 20.57
C LYS A 468 5.73 2.60 21.98
N ILE A 469 4.83 3.19 22.76
CA ILE A 469 5.07 3.55 24.16
C ILE A 469 5.35 2.29 24.99
N ARG A 470 4.54 1.23 24.86
CA ARG A 470 4.75 -0.05 25.56
C ARG A 470 6.08 -0.70 25.17
N ALA A 471 6.48 -0.65 23.89
CA ALA A 471 7.75 -1.18 23.40
C ALA A 471 8.95 -0.40 23.97
N HIS A 472 8.90 0.93 23.97
CA HIS A 472 9.94 1.75 24.63
C HIS A 472 10.01 1.53 26.14
N ALA A 473 8.88 1.37 26.83
CA ALA A 473 8.86 1.06 28.26
C ALA A 473 9.43 -0.34 28.57
N LEU A 474 9.19 -1.33 27.69
CA LEU A 474 9.80 -2.66 27.80
C LEU A 474 11.32 -2.63 27.54
N LEU A 475 11.77 -1.86 26.55
CA LEU A 475 13.19 -1.61 26.29
C LEU A 475 13.87 -0.93 27.48
N GLN A 476 13.37 0.23 27.92
CA GLN A 476 13.91 0.94 29.09
C GLN A 476 13.93 0.07 30.35
N ARG A 477 12.91 -0.76 30.55
CA ARG A 477 12.90 -1.75 31.64
C ARG A 477 13.98 -2.82 31.47
N LYS A 478 14.23 -3.31 30.26
CA LYS A 478 15.30 -4.28 29.99
C LYS A 478 16.69 -3.65 30.09
N ASP A 479 16.87 -2.42 29.64
CA ASP A 479 18.10 -1.65 29.81
C ASP A 479 18.39 -1.39 31.29
N ALA A 480 17.35 -1.10 32.09
CA ALA A 480 17.46 -0.98 33.54
C ALA A 480 17.72 -2.33 34.24
N GLU A 481 17.06 -3.42 33.84
CA GLU A 481 17.33 -4.78 34.36
C GLU A 481 18.76 -5.25 34.02
N LEU A 482 19.26 -4.95 32.81
CA LEU A 482 20.66 -5.21 32.41
C LEU A 482 21.64 -4.33 33.19
N SER A 483 21.35 -3.03 33.33
CA SER A 483 22.18 -2.09 34.10
C SER A 483 22.25 -2.49 35.57
N ALA A 484 21.15 -2.97 36.16
CA ALA A 484 21.10 -3.49 37.52
C ALA A 484 21.83 -4.85 37.66
N ALA A 485 21.76 -5.71 36.63
CA ALA A 485 22.53 -6.96 36.61
C ALA A 485 24.04 -6.70 36.54
N GLN A 486 24.50 -5.82 35.63
CA GLN A 486 25.90 -5.37 35.56
C GLN A 486 26.35 -4.68 36.84
N ASN A 487 25.47 -3.90 37.47
CA ASN A 487 25.76 -3.26 38.75
C ASN A 487 25.58 -4.16 39.98
N SER A 488 25.19 -5.43 39.80
CA SER A 488 24.98 -6.37 40.89
C SER A 488 26.25 -6.52 41.73
N ASP A 489 26.11 -6.36 43.04
CA ASP A 489 27.21 -6.51 43.98
C ASP A 489 27.85 -7.92 43.91
N VAL A 490 27.10 -8.92 43.44
CA VAL A 490 27.61 -10.28 43.18
C VAL A 490 28.54 -10.32 41.96
N LEU A 491 28.20 -9.62 40.86
CA LEU A 491 29.08 -9.54 39.70
C LEU A 491 30.33 -8.71 40.00
N LYS A 492 30.17 -7.59 40.72
CA LYS A 492 31.31 -6.79 41.21
C LYS A 492 32.21 -7.59 42.14
N ALA A 493 31.66 -8.33 43.10
CA ALA A 493 32.44 -9.20 43.98
C ALA A 493 33.16 -10.33 43.21
N HIS A 494 32.58 -10.85 42.13
CA HIS A 494 33.26 -11.81 41.25
C HIS A 494 34.36 -11.14 40.40
N GLU A 495 34.14 -9.96 39.83
CA GLU A 495 35.17 -9.17 39.13
C GLU A 495 36.30 -8.74 40.07
N GLU A 496 36.00 -8.46 41.34
CA GLU A 496 36.98 -8.16 42.38
C GLU A 496 37.77 -9.40 42.80
N ALA A 497 37.10 -10.53 43.04
CA ALA A 497 37.76 -11.79 43.36
C ALA A 497 38.62 -12.33 42.21
N ILE A 498 38.20 -12.16 40.95
CA ILE A 498 39.02 -12.49 39.77
C ILE A 498 40.25 -11.59 39.74
N ARG A 499 40.08 -10.27 39.90
CA ARG A 499 41.19 -9.29 39.89
C ARG A 499 42.14 -9.44 41.09
N GLU A 500 41.67 -10.01 42.19
CA GLU A 500 42.49 -10.37 43.35
C GLU A 500 43.27 -11.66 43.06
N ALA A 501 42.61 -12.71 42.57
CA ALA A 501 43.26 -13.95 42.13
C ALA A 501 44.27 -13.73 41.00
N GLU A 502 44.02 -12.81 40.06
CA GLU A 502 44.98 -12.40 39.02
C GLU A 502 46.25 -11.77 39.62
N LYS A 503 46.12 -10.98 40.71
CA LYS A 503 47.29 -10.44 41.44
C LYS A 503 48.00 -11.51 42.25
N GLU A 504 47.27 -12.41 42.90
CA GLU A 504 47.86 -13.54 43.64
C GLU A 504 48.65 -14.45 42.70
N VAL A 505 48.11 -14.74 41.51
CA VAL A 505 48.81 -15.48 40.45
C VAL A 505 50.02 -14.70 39.92
N ALA A 506 49.92 -13.38 39.71
CA ALA A 506 51.06 -12.57 39.30
C ALA A 506 52.19 -12.59 40.35
N ALA A 507 51.85 -12.37 41.63
CA ALA A 507 52.81 -12.43 42.74
C ALA A 507 53.44 -13.84 42.88
N ALA A 508 52.65 -14.90 42.79
CA ALA A 508 53.15 -16.27 42.84
C ALA A 508 54.04 -16.64 41.62
N LEU A 509 53.86 -15.99 40.47
CA LEU A 509 54.77 -16.10 39.33
C LEU A 509 56.07 -15.32 39.55
N GLU A 510 56.01 -14.13 40.15
CA GLU A 510 57.20 -13.37 40.55
C GLU A 510 58.03 -14.12 41.61
N GLU A 511 57.39 -14.64 42.68
CA GLU A 511 58.04 -15.50 43.69
C GLU A 511 58.65 -16.77 43.08
N ARG A 512 57.94 -17.41 42.14
CA ARG A 512 58.47 -18.59 41.41
C ARG A 512 59.72 -18.23 40.62
N ASP A 513 59.73 -17.09 39.92
CA ASP A 513 60.82 -16.71 39.04
C ASP A 513 62.04 -16.21 39.83
N GLU A 514 61.84 -15.56 40.98
CA GLU A 514 62.90 -15.29 41.96
C GLU A 514 63.48 -16.60 42.53
N ALA A 515 62.64 -17.57 42.92
CA ALA A 515 63.09 -18.87 43.40
C ALA A 515 63.85 -19.69 42.33
N ILE A 516 63.44 -19.60 41.05
CA ILE A 516 64.17 -20.19 39.91
C ILE A 516 65.53 -19.51 39.74
N GLN A 517 65.60 -18.19 39.87
CA GLN A 517 66.86 -17.44 39.77
C GLN A 517 67.83 -17.80 40.92
N ASP A 518 67.33 -17.91 42.15
CA ASP A 518 68.14 -18.32 43.31
C ASP A 518 68.65 -19.77 43.18
N LEU A 519 67.82 -20.69 42.65
CA LEU A 519 68.24 -22.06 42.35
C LEU A 519 69.32 -22.11 41.25
N GLN A 520 69.22 -21.26 40.21
CA GLN A 520 70.28 -21.13 39.19
C GLN A 520 71.58 -20.58 39.79
N VAL A 521 71.51 -19.56 40.65
CA VAL A 521 72.69 -19.01 41.36
C VAL A 521 73.33 -20.06 42.28
N ALA A 522 72.53 -20.86 43.00
CA ALA A 522 73.01 -21.97 43.81
C ALA A 522 73.66 -23.07 42.95
N GLN A 523 73.06 -23.41 41.81
CA GLN A 523 73.63 -24.37 40.86
C GLN A 523 74.98 -23.90 40.31
N CYS A 524 75.10 -22.64 39.89
CA CYS A 524 76.38 -22.07 39.44
C CYS A 524 77.46 -22.15 40.53
N ARG A 525 77.15 -21.77 41.78
CA ARG A 525 78.10 -21.90 42.90
C ARG A 525 78.54 -23.35 43.13
N HIS A 526 77.61 -24.30 43.08
CA HIS A 526 77.97 -25.72 43.23
C HIS A 526 78.81 -26.25 42.06
N SER A 527 78.58 -25.80 40.82
CA SER A 527 79.46 -26.09 39.69
C SER A 527 80.87 -25.50 39.89
N GLU A 528 80.99 -24.23 40.31
CA GLU A 528 82.27 -23.59 40.64
C GLU A 528 83.03 -24.34 41.75
N GLU A 529 82.32 -24.79 42.80
CA GLU A 529 82.93 -25.61 43.85
C GLU A 529 83.37 -27.01 43.35
N ILE A 530 82.63 -27.63 42.42
CA ILE A 530 83.00 -28.92 41.82
C ILE A 530 84.24 -28.77 40.94
N GLU A 531 84.29 -27.76 40.07
CA GLU A 531 85.48 -27.45 39.26
C GLU A 531 86.70 -27.17 40.14
N ALA A 532 86.54 -26.44 41.24
CA ALA A 532 87.60 -26.20 42.22
C ALA A 532 88.06 -27.49 42.93
N ARG A 533 87.14 -28.41 43.25
CA ARG A 533 87.47 -29.74 43.82
C ARG A 533 88.23 -30.59 42.81
N ASP A 534 87.78 -30.64 41.56
CA ASP A 534 88.40 -31.43 40.49
C ASP A 534 89.80 -30.89 40.12
N LEU A 535 90.00 -29.58 40.09
CA LEU A 535 91.32 -28.95 39.97
C LEU A 535 92.24 -29.35 41.13
N GLY A 536 91.73 -29.37 42.36
CA GLY A 536 92.47 -29.84 43.54
C GLY A 536 92.83 -31.32 43.47
N LEU A 537 91.90 -32.17 43.04
CA LEU A 537 92.12 -33.61 42.83
C LEU A 537 93.16 -33.87 41.73
N ALA A 538 93.11 -33.13 40.62
CA ALA A 538 94.10 -33.21 39.54
C ALA A 538 95.51 -32.78 40.01
N GLU A 539 95.61 -31.79 40.89
CA GLU A 539 96.91 -31.41 41.48
C GLU A 539 97.42 -32.47 42.46
N LEU A 540 96.53 -33.11 43.24
CA LEU A 540 96.87 -34.22 44.14
C LEU A 540 97.29 -35.49 43.37
N ASP A 541 96.61 -35.84 42.28
CA ASP A 541 97.01 -36.93 41.38
C ASP A 541 98.37 -36.63 40.73
N LYS A 542 98.62 -35.39 40.29
CA LYS A 542 99.94 -34.97 39.79
C LYS A 542 101.04 -35.07 40.85
N LYS A 543 100.73 -34.76 42.12
CA LYS A 543 101.63 -34.98 43.27
C LYS A 543 101.86 -36.47 43.52
N LEU A 544 100.81 -37.30 43.50
CA LEU A 544 100.88 -38.75 43.68
C LEU A 544 101.70 -39.43 42.58
N LYS A 545 101.48 -39.09 41.30
CA LYS A 545 102.27 -39.57 40.15
C LYS A 545 103.75 -39.18 40.26
N ASN A 546 104.07 -38.02 40.84
CA ASN A 546 105.46 -37.64 41.14
C ASN A 546 106.05 -38.39 42.34
N VAL A 547 105.27 -38.76 43.34
CA VAL A 547 105.70 -39.64 44.44
C VAL A 547 105.91 -41.08 43.95
N MET A 548 105.01 -41.59 43.11
CA MET A 548 105.11 -42.91 42.48
C MET A 548 106.40 -43.01 41.65
N LYS A 549 106.67 -42.06 40.75
CA LYS A 549 107.94 -42.00 40.00
C LYS A 549 109.19 -41.96 40.88
N LYS A 550 109.13 -41.34 42.07
CA LYS A 550 110.24 -41.38 43.05
C LYS A 550 110.37 -42.76 43.69
N LEU A 551 109.25 -43.41 44.01
CA LEU A 551 109.22 -44.78 44.54
C LEU A 551 109.74 -45.78 43.50
N ASP A 552 109.34 -45.65 42.24
CA ASP A 552 109.81 -46.47 41.12
C ASP A 552 111.34 -46.31 40.94
N TYR A 553 111.84 -45.08 40.99
CA TYR A 553 113.27 -44.78 40.94
C TYR A 553 114.04 -45.38 42.14
N VAL A 554 113.53 -45.22 43.36
CA VAL A 554 114.14 -45.79 44.58
C VAL A 554 114.12 -47.33 44.54
N THR A 555 113.02 -47.94 44.08
CA THR A 555 112.90 -49.39 43.90
C THR A 555 113.88 -49.89 42.84
N SER A 556 114.02 -49.16 41.72
CA SER A 556 115.00 -49.47 40.68
C SER A 556 116.44 -49.39 41.20
N GLN A 557 116.75 -48.38 42.04
CA GLN A 557 118.05 -48.27 42.70
C GLN A 557 118.29 -49.45 43.65
N PHE A 558 117.34 -49.78 44.54
CA PHE A 558 117.43 -50.95 45.42
C PHE A 558 117.62 -52.28 44.66
N LEU A 559 116.94 -52.46 43.53
CA LEU A 559 117.10 -53.65 42.68
C LEU A 559 118.51 -53.69 42.04
N SER A 560 119.02 -52.56 41.54
CA SER A 560 120.38 -52.50 40.97
C SER A 560 121.48 -52.67 42.02
N GLU A 561 121.29 -52.13 43.24
CA GLU A 561 122.16 -52.39 44.37
C GLU A 561 122.15 -53.88 44.75
N LYS A 562 120.96 -54.48 44.90
CA LYS A 562 120.78 -55.91 45.18
C LYS A 562 121.50 -56.78 44.15
N GLU A 563 121.32 -56.51 42.86
CA GLU A 563 122.01 -57.23 41.79
C GLU A 563 123.55 -57.05 41.88
N SER A 564 124.03 -55.86 42.29
CA SER A 564 125.45 -55.62 42.55
C SER A 564 125.97 -56.42 43.76
N TRP A 565 125.16 -56.60 44.80
CA TRP A 565 125.49 -57.40 45.99
C TRP A 565 125.51 -58.90 45.66
N GLU A 566 124.55 -59.38 44.87
CA GLU A 566 124.49 -60.76 44.38
C GLU A 566 125.70 -61.10 43.50
N LYS A 567 126.10 -60.20 42.60
CA LYS A 567 127.34 -60.35 41.80
C LYS A 567 128.62 -60.36 42.65
N LYS A 568 128.70 -59.50 43.67
CA LYS A 568 129.82 -59.52 44.63
C LYS A 568 129.86 -60.83 45.41
N LEU A 569 128.72 -61.30 45.92
CA LEU A 569 128.60 -62.55 46.66
C LEU A 569 129.07 -63.75 45.82
N ALA A 570 128.57 -63.88 44.59
CA ALA A 570 128.98 -64.94 43.67
C ALA A 570 130.50 -64.93 43.40
N SER A 571 131.12 -63.76 43.20
CA SER A 571 132.58 -63.66 43.02
C SER A 571 133.39 -64.05 44.26
N VAL A 572 132.84 -63.83 45.46
CA VAL A 572 133.44 -64.28 46.72
C VAL A 572 133.30 -65.80 46.87
N GLU A 573 132.12 -66.36 46.60
CA GLU A 573 131.89 -67.81 46.60
C GLU A 573 132.79 -68.57 45.61
N GLU A 574 132.99 -68.02 44.41
CA GLU A 574 133.91 -68.59 43.41
C GLU A 574 135.37 -68.55 43.89
N SER A 575 135.80 -67.44 44.50
CA SER A 575 137.14 -67.33 45.10
C SER A 575 137.36 -68.32 46.25
N TRP A 576 136.36 -68.54 47.11
CA TRP A 576 136.42 -69.55 48.17
C TRP A 576 136.40 -70.97 47.62
N ARG A 577 135.64 -71.25 46.55
CA ARG A 577 135.59 -72.58 45.88
C ARG A 577 136.97 -73.01 45.39
N LEU A 578 137.64 -72.14 44.61
CA LEU A 578 139.00 -72.36 44.12
C LEU A 578 140.02 -72.54 45.26
N LYS A 579 139.84 -71.80 46.37
CA LYS A 579 140.71 -71.89 47.55
C LYS A 579 140.53 -73.21 48.31
N CYS A 580 139.30 -73.73 48.40
CA CYS A 580 139.00 -75.04 48.98
C CYS A 580 139.57 -76.18 48.13
N GLU A 581 139.51 -76.07 46.80
CA GLU A 581 140.10 -77.04 45.87
C GLU A 581 141.64 -77.08 46.01
N SER A 582 142.29 -75.92 46.12
CA SER A 582 143.73 -75.82 46.38
C SER A 582 144.15 -76.46 47.72
N MET A 583 143.41 -76.20 48.81
CA MET A 583 143.69 -76.77 50.14
C MET A 583 143.55 -78.31 50.18
N LYS A 584 142.71 -78.90 49.32
CA LYS A 584 142.44 -80.34 49.31
C LYS A 584 143.58 -81.19 48.72
N GLY A 585 144.56 -80.56 48.05
CA GLY A 585 145.65 -81.26 47.36
C GLY A 585 146.90 -81.60 48.19
N GLN A 586 146.95 -81.25 49.48
CA GLN A 586 148.21 -81.27 50.26
C GLN A 586 148.15 -81.93 51.65
N SER A 587 147.06 -82.61 52.04
CA SER A 587 146.96 -83.15 53.41
C SER A 587 146.12 -84.44 53.57
N ASN A 588 146.43 -85.19 54.63
CA ASN A 588 145.64 -86.26 55.26
C ASN A 588 145.46 -87.63 54.56
N GLY A 589 146.47 -88.13 53.86
CA GLY A 589 146.62 -89.58 53.58
C GLY A 589 146.94 -90.46 54.81
N HIS A 590 146.34 -90.18 55.99
CA HIS A 590 146.65 -90.84 57.27
C HIS A 590 145.49 -90.84 58.30
N VAL A 591 144.40 -90.07 58.10
CA VAL A 591 143.43 -89.79 59.20
C VAL A 591 142.08 -90.51 59.07
N GLU A 592 141.54 -90.67 57.85
CA GLU A 592 140.16 -91.14 57.64
C GLU A 592 139.91 -92.59 58.11
N ASP A 593 140.85 -93.51 57.84
CA ASP A 593 140.73 -94.95 58.12
C ASP A 593 140.45 -95.28 59.60
N HIS A 594 140.84 -94.40 60.53
CA HIS A 594 140.63 -94.59 61.96
C HIS A 594 139.20 -94.23 62.42
N LEU A 595 138.49 -93.38 61.69
CA LEU A 595 137.11 -92.98 62.03
C LEU A 595 136.07 -93.98 61.52
N GLN A 596 136.32 -94.57 60.35
CA GLN A 596 135.32 -95.38 59.64
C GLN A 596 134.98 -96.72 60.32
N LYS A 597 135.81 -97.19 61.27
CA LYS A 597 135.58 -98.44 62.02
C LYS A 597 134.61 -98.30 63.19
N ASN A 598 134.61 -97.16 63.90
CA ASN A 598 133.85 -97.00 65.15
C ASN A 598 132.38 -96.61 64.93
N LEU A 599 132.04 -96.07 63.76
CA LEU A 599 130.68 -95.59 63.47
C LEU A 599 129.68 -96.74 63.23
N GLY A 600 130.15 -97.89 62.73
CA GLY A 600 129.30 -99.04 62.38
C GLY A 600 128.70 -99.80 63.56
N GLU A 601 129.26 -99.67 64.78
CA GLU A 601 128.77 -100.40 65.96
C GLU A 601 127.61 -99.70 66.70
N TRP A 602 127.32 -98.44 66.37
CA TRP A 602 126.30 -97.63 67.03
C TRP A 602 124.95 -97.61 66.32
N THR A 603 124.92 -97.54 64.98
CA THR A 603 123.67 -97.47 64.20
C THR A 603 122.79 -98.70 64.39
N LEU A 604 123.36 -99.90 64.54
CA LEU A 604 122.61 -101.15 64.70
C LEU A 604 121.77 -101.24 66.00
N LYS A 605 121.97 -100.32 66.96
CA LYS A 605 121.21 -100.26 68.23
C LYS A 605 120.04 -99.29 68.20
N TYR A 606 119.97 -98.39 67.21
CA TYR A 606 118.98 -97.30 67.18
C TYR A 606 117.60 -97.75 66.68
N GLU A 607 117.53 -98.52 65.58
CA GLU A 607 116.25 -98.88 64.94
C GLU A 607 115.30 -99.66 65.87
N LYS A 608 115.83 -100.52 66.76
CA LYS A 608 115.00 -101.34 67.67
C LYS A 608 114.18 -100.57 68.71
N LEU A 609 114.43 -99.27 68.90
CA LEU A 609 113.67 -98.45 69.85
C LEU A 609 112.53 -97.67 69.19
N LYS A 610 112.43 -97.70 67.85
CA LYS A 610 111.52 -96.86 67.07
C LYS A 610 110.12 -97.45 66.95
N GLU A 611 110.02 -98.77 66.84
CA GLU A 611 108.77 -99.50 66.56
C GLU A 611 107.74 -99.43 67.70
N GLU A 612 108.19 -99.24 68.96
CA GLU A 612 107.30 -99.23 70.13
C GLU A 612 106.46 -97.94 70.26
N HIS A 613 106.85 -96.85 69.60
CA HIS A 613 106.21 -95.53 69.78
C HIS A 613 104.96 -95.29 68.91
N GLU A 614 104.73 -96.09 67.87
CA GLU A 614 103.67 -95.82 66.89
C GLU A 614 102.25 -96.11 67.46
N SER A 615 102.13 -97.05 68.41
CA SER A 615 100.86 -97.65 68.87
C SER A 615 99.93 -96.76 69.72
N PHE A 616 100.36 -95.56 70.13
CA PHE A 616 99.65 -94.77 71.16
C PHE A 616 98.72 -93.66 70.64
N ARG A 617 98.65 -93.40 69.32
CA ARG A 617 97.88 -92.25 68.79
C ARG A 617 96.37 -92.49 68.64
N ASP A 618 95.95 -93.64 68.14
CA ASP A 618 94.62 -93.91 67.56
C ASP A 618 93.41 -93.93 68.52
N ILE A 619 93.59 -93.52 69.78
CA ILE A 619 92.56 -93.61 70.83
C ILE A 619 91.86 -92.26 71.10
N SER A 620 92.49 -91.12 70.81
CA SER A 620 91.99 -89.81 71.24
C SER A 620 90.80 -89.27 70.44
N ASP A 621 90.72 -89.55 69.14
CA ASP A 621 89.92 -88.74 68.20
C ASP A 621 88.41 -89.01 68.25
N ARG A 622 87.97 -90.01 69.02
CA ARG A 622 86.60 -90.55 68.98
C ARG A 622 85.57 -89.85 69.89
N MET A 623 85.95 -88.79 70.61
CA MET A 623 85.14 -88.21 71.71
C MET A 623 84.37 -86.93 71.33
N ILE A 624 84.58 -86.38 70.14
CA ILE A 624 84.13 -85.02 69.79
C ILE A 624 82.70 -84.99 69.19
N GLU A 625 82.30 -86.06 68.49
CA GLU A 625 81.12 -86.12 67.62
C GLU A 625 79.75 -86.16 68.33
N GLU A 626 79.70 -86.25 69.67
CA GLU A 626 78.41 -86.42 70.38
C GLU A 626 77.64 -85.12 70.67
N LYS A 627 78.28 -83.95 70.56
CA LYS A 627 77.71 -82.70 71.10
C LYS A 627 76.69 -81.97 70.21
N GLU A 628 76.65 -82.27 68.91
CA GLU A 628 75.98 -81.39 67.93
C GLU A 628 74.47 -81.65 67.75
N ARG A 629 73.90 -82.68 68.39
CA ARG A 629 72.55 -83.20 68.09
C ARG A 629 71.36 -82.54 68.82
N GLU A 630 71.58 -81.67 69.81
CA GLU A 630 70.49 -81.23 70.71
C GLU A 630 69.66 -80.05 70.17
N ILE A 631 70.21 -79.24 69.25
CA ILE A 631 69.67 -77.91 68.89
C ILE A 631 68.34 -77.96 68.10
N ALA A 632 68.04 -79.07 67.41
CA ALA A 632 67.00 -79.13 66.38
C ALA A 632 65.52 -79.15 66.88
N LYS A 633 65.25 -79.15 68.19
CA LYS A 633 63.91 -79.50 68.73
C LYS A 633 62.91 -78.34 68.95
N LEU A 634 63.35 -77.08 68.98
CA LEU A 634 62.55 -75.98 69.59
C LEU A 634 61.67 -75.14 68.63
N LEU A 635 61.72 -75.35 67.32
CA LEU A 635 61.07 -74.46 66.32
C LEU A 635 59.64 -74.85 65.89
N ASN A 636 59.04 -75.90 66.47
CA ASN A 636 57.93 -76.63 65.82
C ASN A 636 56.55 -76.52 66.51
N ALA A 637 56.28 -75.44 67.26
CA ALA A 637 55.20 -75.42 68.28
C ALA A 637 54.24 -74.21 68.25
N ASN A 638 54.15 -73.44 67.15
CA ASN A 638 53.31 -72.23 67.11
C ASN A 638 52.66 -72.01 65.73
N LYS A 639 51.56 -72.72 65.44
CA LYS A 639 50.94 -72.72 64.09
C LYS A 639 49.41 -72.72 64.03
N ASP A 640 48.71 -73.11 65.11
CA ASP A 640 47.26 -73.32 65.09
C ASP A 640 46.55 -72.52 66.19
N LEU A 641 45.69 -71.57 65.81
CA LEU A 641 44.40 -71.24 66.46
C LEU A 641 43.62 -70.15 65.69
N HIS A 642 42.31 -70.36 65.53
CA HIS A 642 41.27 -69.40 65.11
C HIS A 642 41.15 -68.96 63.63
N HIS A 643 40.56 -69.83 62.81
CA HIS A 643 39.41 -69.46 61.96
C HIS A 643 38.09 -69.80 62.69
N SER A 644 36.98 -69.04 62.50
CA SER A 644 35.57 -69.53 62.31
C SER A 644 34.41 -68.54 62.58
N LEU A 645 33.38 -68.59 61.69
CA LEU A 645 31.91 -68.30 61.86
C LEU A 645 31.41 -66.86 62.18
N GLU A 646 30.22 -66.36 61.78
CA GLU A 646 29.15 -66.69 60.75
C GLU A 646 28.27 -65.41 60.48
N ALA A 647 27.13 -65.48 59.72
CA ALA A 647 26.37 -64.30 59.22
C ALA A 647 24.80 -64.43 59.23
N LYS A 648 24.07 -63.61 58.41
CA LYS A 648 22.61 -63.62 57.98
C LYS A 648 21.62 -62.64 58.69
N ALA A 649 20.37 -62.29 58.23
CA ALA A 649 19.69 -62.12 56.88
C ALA A 649 18.15 -61.70 56.96
N ALA A 650 17.47 -61.36 55.81
CA ALA A 650 16.01 -61.54 55.41
C ALA A 650 14.84 -60.57 55.91
N VAL A 651 13.56 -60.43 55.40
CA VAL A 651 12.87 -60.36 54.03
C VAL A 651 11.28 -60.09 54.05
N SER A 652 10.66 -59.43 53.02
CA SER A 652 9.22 -59.41 52.52
C SER A 652 8.01 -58.67 53.24
N LYS A 653 6.73 -58.48 52.73
CA LYS A 653 6.06 -58.14 51.39
C LYS A 653 4.46 -58.22 51.39
N ARG A 654 3.68 -57.48 50.51
CA ARG A 654 2.44 -57.91 49.71
C ARG A 654 0.96 -57.29 49.82
N ASP A 655 0.33 -57.01 48.63
CA ASP A 655 -1.05 -56.87 47.97
C ASP A 655 -2.51 -56.64 48.59
N ASN A 656 -3.39 -55.88 47.85
CA ASN A 656 -4.74 -56.21 47.21
C ASN A 656 -6.18 -55.62 47.58
N GLN A 657 -7.12 -55.63 46.56
CA GLN A 657 -8.64 -55.64 46.48
C GLN A 657 -9.55 -54.36 46.35
N SER A 658 -10.63 -54.40 45.52
CA SER A 658 -11.77 -53.41 45.40
C SER A 658 -12.92 -53.80 44.39
N PRO A 659 -14.26 -53.56 44.63
CA PRO A 659 -15.36 -53.83 43.65
C PRO A 659 -16.68 -52.96 43.61
N GLY A 660 -17.33 -52.77 42.43
CA GLY A 660 -18.81 -52.58 42.20
C GLY A 660 -19.44 -51.15 42.08
N TYR A 661 -20.73 -50.89 41.71
CA TYR A 661 -21.76 -51.61 40.89
C TYR A 661 -23.10 -50.80 40.59
N VAL A 662 -23.76 -51.02 39.41
CA VAL A 662 -25.21 -50.86 39.00
C VAL A 662 -25.91 -49.52 38.56
N LYS A 663 -26.41 -49.52 37.29
CA LYS A 663 -27.71 -49.08 36.63
C LYS A 663 -28.53 -47.82 37.04
N GLN A 664 -29.48 -47.28 36.23
CA GLN A 664 -29.73 -47.19 34.74
C GLN A 664 -31.12 -46.54 34.50
N ASP A 665 -31.21 -45.34 33.91
CA ASP A 665 -32.41 -44.80 33.22
C ASP A 665 -32.05 -43.49 32.46
N ALA A 666 -32.46 -43.34 31.19
CA ALA A 666 -32.08 -42.18 30.36
C ALA A 666 -33.01 -41.86 29.16
N LEU A 667 -33.59 -42.88 28.53
CA LEU A 667 -34.18 -42.81 27.17
C LEU A 667 -35.62 -42.25 27.10
N SER A 668 -35.96 -41.25 27.92
CA SER A 668 -37.23 -40.50 27.83
C SER A 668 -37.08 -39.00 28.05
N ILE A 669 -35.88 -38.51 28.38
CA ILE A 669 -35.62 -37.08 28.60
C ILE A 669 -35.33 -36.39 27.26
N GLU A 670 -34.40 -36.94 26.47
CA GLU A 670 -33.89 -36.37 25.22
C GLU A 670 -34.99 -36.06 24.18
N LEU A 671 -36.06 -36.88 24.14
CA LEU A 671 -37.17 -36.71 23.19
C LEU A 671 -38.05 -35.50 23.53
N ALA A 672 -38.22 -35.17 24.81
CA ALA A 672 -38.95 -33.98 25.24
C ALA A 672 -38.11 -32.70 25.03
N GLU A 673 -36.80 -32.77 25.31
CA GLU A 673 -35.86 -31.66 25.12
C GLU A 673 -35.79 -31.22 23.65
N GLN A 674 -35.75 -32.15 22.70
CA GLN A 674 -35.75 -31.82 21.27
C GLN A 674 -37.00 -31.03 20.83
N GLN A 675 -38.17 -31.33 21.39
CA GLN A 675 -39.40 -30.62 21.04
C GLN A 675 -39.47 -29.22 21.68
N ILE A 676 -38.93 -29.05 22.90
CA ILE A 676 -38.79 -27.74 23.56
C ILE A 676 -37.82 -26.85 22.77
N LEU A 677 -36.67 -27.38 22.36
CA LEU A 677 -35.66 -26.66 21.58
C LEU A 677 -36.20 -26.13 20.24
N LEU A 678 -37.06 -26.91 19.56
CA LEU A 678 -37.64 -26.50 18.29
C LEU A 678 -38.61 -25.31 18.42
N LEU A 679 -39.43 -25.30 19.49
CA LEU A 679 -40.35 -24.19 19.78
C LEU A 679 -39.60 -22.94 20.24
N ALA A 680 -38.58 -23.09 21.10
CA ALA A 680 -37.73 -21.98 21.53
C ALA A 680 -37.04 -21.29 20.33
N ARG A 681 -36.55 -22.07 19.36
CA ARG A 681 -35.96 -21.54 18.13
C ARG A 681 -36.95 -20.71 17.30
N GLN A 682 -38.19 -21.17 17.14
CA GLN A 682 -39.22 -20.40 16.41
C GLN A 682 -39.66 -19.12 17.14
N GLN A 683 -39.58 -19.09 18.47
CA GLN A 683 -39.88 -17.89 19.24
C GLN A 683 -38.74 -16.86 19.11
N ALA A 684 -37.49 -17.29 19.29
CA ALA A 684 -36.31 -16.44 19.09
C ALA A 684 -36.27 -15.80 17.69
N GLN A 685 -36.64 -16.52 16.63
CA GLN A 685 -36.70 -15.95 15.28
C GLN A 685 -37.75 -14.83 15.14
N ARG A 686 -38.95 -14.97 15.72
CA ARG A 686 -39.96 -13.89 15.71
C ARG A 686 -39.55 -12.69 16.55
N GLU A 687 -38.93 -12.94 17.70
CA GLU A 687 -38.40 -11.87 18.57
C GLU A 687 -37.23 -11.14 17.90
N GLU A 688 -36.42 -11.84 17.09
CA GLU A 688 -35.38 -11.23 16.25
C GLU A 688 -35.97 -10.39 15.11
N GLU A 689 -36.92 -10.92 14.32
CA GLU A 689 -37.62 -10.18 13.25
C GLU A 689 -38.29 -8.90 13.80
N LEU A 690 -38.98 -9.00 14.94
CA LEU A 690 -39.53 -7.84 15.64
C LEU A 690 -38.43 -6.87 16.09
N SER A 691 -37.31 -7.36 16.61
CA SER A 691 -36.18 -6.52 17.03
C SER A 691 -35.51 -5.81 15.86
N GLN A 692 -35.41 -6.45 14.69
CA GLN A 692 -34.90 -5.85 13.46
C GLN A 692 -35.86 -4.75 12.96
N SER A 693 -37.17 -5.01 12.98
CA SER A 693 -38.19 -4.02 12.63
C SER A 693 -38.16 -2.78 13.54
N HIS A 694 -38.10 -2.96 14.87
CA HIS A 694 -37.99 -1.83 15.80
C HIS A 694 -36.70 -1.02 15.59
N ARG A 695 -35.56 -1.66 15.30
CA ARG A 695 -34.32 -0.95 14.95
C ARG A 695 -34.46 -0.12 13.67
N HIS A 696 -35.13 -0.66 12.64
CA HIS A 696 -35.37 0.06 11.39
C HIS A 696 -36.31 1.27 11.58
N ILE A 697 -37.37 1.12 12.39
CA ILE A 697 -38.28 2.23 12.75
C ILE A 697 -37.52 3.35 13.48
N LEU A 698 -36.66 3.01 14.44
CA LEU A 698 -35.84 4.01 15.15
C LEU A 698 -34.84 4.72 14.23
N ALA A 699 -34.21 4.00 13.30
CA ALA A 699 -33.31 4.60 12.31
C ALA A 699 -34.05 5.59 11.39
N LEU A 700 -35.23 5.21 10.87
CA LEU A 700 -36.08 6.09 10.05
C LEU A 700 -36.60 7.31 10.84
N GLN A 701 -36.89 7.15 12.14
CA GLN A 701 -37.27 8.28 12.99
C GLN A 701 -36.12 9.26 13.19
N GLN A 702 -34.90 8.77 13.41
CA GLN A 702 -33.72 9.63 13.49
C GLN A 702 -33.44 10.33 12.16
N GLU A 703 -33.51 9.62 11.03
CA GLU A 703 -33.36 10.18 9.68
C GLU A 703 -34.37 11.31 9.40
N VAL A 704 -35.63 11.15 9.80
CA VAL A 704 -36.66 12.21 9.70
C VAL A 704 -36.33 13.40 10.60
N GLU A 705 -35.87 13.19 11.85
CA GLU A 705 -35.45 14.30 12.71
C GLU A 705 -34.24 15.05 12.17
N ASP A 706 -33.26 14.35 11.57
CA ASP A 706 -32.09 14.96 10.96
C ASP A 706 -32.45 15.74 9.67
N LEU A 707 -33.31 15.18 8.82
CA LEU A 707 -33.88 15.92 7.67
C LEU A 707 -34.70 17.15 8.11
N GLU A 708 -35.42 17.10 9.24
CA GLU A 708 -36.07 18.29 9.81
C GLU A 708 -35.05 19.34 10.30
N ARG A 709 -33.90 18.92 10.86
CA ARG A 709 -32.82 19.83 11.27
C ARG A 709 -32.18 20.49 10.05
N GLU A 710 -31.91 19.73 8.99
CA GLU A 710 -31.35 20.23 7.74
C GLU A 710 -32.30 21.21 7.02
N ASN A 711 -33.59 20.88 6.90
CA ASN A 711 -34.58 21.80 6.32
C ASN A 711 -34.66 23.13 7.10
N ARG A 712 -34.70 23.08 8.45
CA ARG A 712 -34.68 24.28 9.29
C ARG A 712 -33.40 25.11 9.12
N LEU A 713 -32.26 24.47 8.82
CA LEU A 713 -31.00 25.15 8.54
C LEU A 713 -30.99 25.77 7.14
N HIS A 714 -31.52 25.07 6.13
CA HIS A 714 -31.69 25.60 4.78
C HIS A 714 -32.65 26.78 4.73
N ASP A 715 -33.78 26.76 5.45
CA ASP A 715 -34.68 27.92 5.60
C ASP A 715 -33.94 29.15 6.15
N GLN A 716 -33.05 28.96 7.14
CA GLN A 716 -32.25 30.03 7.73
C GLN A 716 -31.18 30.55 6.75
N GLN A 717 -30.51 29.66 6.02
CA GLN A 717 -29.54 30.02 4.98
C GLN A 717 -30.22 30.76 3.82
N GLU A 718 -31.38 30.29 3.36
CA GLU A 718 -32.15 30.89 2.28
C GLU A 718 -32.70 32.27 2.69
N ALA A 719 -33.17 32.42 3.93
CA ALA A 719 -33.55 33.72 4.49
C ALA A 719 -32.36 34.70 4.57
N MET A 720 -31.18 34.21 4.98
CA MET A 720 -29.95 35.01 5.03
C MET A 720 -29.51 35.46 3.63
N LEU A 721 -29.43 34.54 2.67
CA LEU A 721 -29.06 34.83 1.28
C LEU A 721 -30.09 35.73 0.58
N LYS A 722 -31.39 35.56 0.85
CA LYS A 722 -32.44 36.50 0.38
C LYS A 722 -32.26 37.89 0.99
N ALA A 723 -31.86 38.00 2.26
CA ALA A 723 -31.59 39.30 2.89
C ALA A 723 -30.31 39.96 2.34
N GLU A 724 -29.26 39.19 2.05
CA GLU A 724 -28.01 39.65 1.47
C GLU A 724 -28.17 40.08 0.00
N LEU A 725 -28.84 39.27 -0.84
CA LEU A 725 -29.21 39.66 -2.20
C LEU A 725 -30.02 40.96 -2.21
N ARG A 726 -31.01 41.10 -1.32
CA ARG A 726 -31.77 42.34 -1.13
C ARG A 726 -30.89 43.50 -0.62
N ASN A 727 -29.75 43.25 0.02
CA ASN A 727 -28.81 44.31 0.41
C ASN A 727 -27.90 44.72 -0.76
N MET A 728 -27.43 43.75 -1.54
CA MET A 728 -26.61 43.95 -2.74
C MET A 728 -27.38 44.64 -3.87
N GLU A 729 -28.65 44.30 -4.07
CA GLU A 729 -29.55 45.08 -4.93
C GLU A 729 -29.66 46.54 -4.48
N ARG A 730 -29.76 46.77 -3.16
CA ARG A 730 -29.89 48.13 -2.61
C ARG A 730 -28.57 48.91 -2.68
N SER A 731 -27.40 48.29 -2.55
CA SER A 731 -26.11 48.98 -2.79
C SER A 731 -25.94 49.31 -4.27
N GLN A 732 -26.13 48.36 -5.18
CA GLN A 732 -26.04 48.61 -6.63
C GLN A 732 -27.01 49.72 -7.09
N LYS A 733 -28.24 49.75 -6.58
CA LYS A 733 -29.22 50.82 -6.87
C LYS A 733 -28.85 52.17 -6.23
N ARG A 734 -27.99 52.21 -5.20
CA ARG A 734 -27.44 53.46 -4.61
C ARG A 734 -26.24 54.01 -5.40
N GLU A 735 -25.44 53.15 -6.03
CA GLU A 735 -24.26 53.58 -6.83
C GLU A 735 -24.64 54.42 -8.06
N GLY A 736 -25.82 54.17 -8.64
CA GLY A 736 -26.34 54.93 -9.79
C GLY A 736 -27.02 56.27 -9.46
N VAL A 737 -26.97 56.74 -8.20
CA VAL A 737 -27.71 57.92 -7.74
C VAL A 737 -26.87 59.20 -7.89
N ASP A 738 -27.41 60.22 -8.55
CA ASP A 738 -26.80 61.55 -8.55
C ASP A 738 -26.85 62.17 -7.14
N MET A 739 -25.68 62.25 -6.52
CA MET A 739 -25.48 62.87 -5.22
C MET A 739 -25.78 64.38 -5.23
N THR A 740 -25.76 65.03 -6.39
CA THR A 740 -26.17 66.43 -6.56
C THR A 740 -27.69 66.57 -6.39
N TYR A 741 -28.48 65.73 -7.06
CA TYR A 741 -29.92 65.66 -6.87
C TYR A 741 -30.29 65.27 -5.43
N LEU A 742 -29.64 64.24 -4.86
CA LEU A 742 -29.88 63.85 -3.46
C LEU A 742 -29.55 64.99 -2.49
N LYS A 743 -28.42 65.69 -2.67
CA LYS A 743 -28.07 66.88 -1.90
C LYS A 743 -29.16 67.95 -2.00
N ASN A 744 -29.70 68.21 -3.18
CA ASN A 744 -30.76 69.22 -3.38
C ASN A 744 -32.09 68.80 -2.73
N VAL A 745 -32.43 67.50 -2.72
CA VAL A 745 -33.60 66.95 -2.02
C VAL A 745 -33.44 67.06 -0.50
N ILE A 746 -32.26 66.72 0.05
CA ILE A 746 -31.95 66.87 1.48
C ILE A 746 -31.90 68.35 1.88
N LEU A 747 -31.34 69.23 1.05
CA LEU A 747 -31.30 70.67 1.31
C LEU A 747 -32.70 71.27 1.37
N LYS A 748 -33.61 70.89 0.45
CA LYS A 748 -35.03 71.24 0.56
C LYS A 748 -35.70 70.68 1.81
N LEU A 749 -35.41 69.43 2.19
CA LEU A 749 -35.93 68.81 3.41
C LEU A 749 -35.51 69.60 4.68
N LEU A 750 -34.32 70.19 4.67
CA LEU A 750 -33.81 71.06 5.74
C LEU A 750 -34.43 72.47 5.70
N GLU A 751 -34.70 73.02 4.51
CA GLU A 751 -35.27 74.36 4.31
C GLU A 751 -36.79 74.42 4.56
N THR A 752 -37.56 73.43 4.10
CA THR A 752 -39.04 73.44 4.17
C THR A 752 -39.60 72.64 5.34
N GLY A 753 -38.86 71.64 5.84
CA GLY A 753 -39.33 70.71 6.86
C GLY A 753 -40.41 69.72 6.37
N GLU A 754 -40.65 69.62 5.06
CA GLU A 754 -41.72 68.81 4.45
C GLU A 754 -41.41 67.30 4.43
N VAL A 755 -41.11 66.72 5.59
CA VAL A 755 -40.67 65.32 5.73
C VAL A 755 -41.68 64.34 5.11
N GLY A 756 -42.98 64.59 5.24
CA GLY A 756 -44.02 63.72 4.65
C GLY A 756 -43.97 63.62 3.12
N ALA A 757 -43.55 64.67 2.41
CA ALA A 757 -43.47 64.70 0.96
C ALA A 757 -42.09 64.27 0.43
N LEU A 758 -41.02 64.59 1.16
CA LEU A 758 -39.64 64.36 0.72
C LEU A 758 -39.04 63.04 1.24
N LEU A 759 -39.51 62.49 2.37
CA LEU A 759 -39.05 61.18 2.87
C LEU A 759 -39.27 60.04 1.87
N PRO A 760 -40.41 59.92 1.14
CA PRO A 760 -40.56 58.90 0.11
C PRO A 760 -39.52 59.03 -1.02
N VAL A 761 -39.16 60.27 -1.39
CA VAL A 761 -38.13 60.54 -2.41
C VAL A 761 -36.74 60.14 -1.89
N VAL A 762 -36.40 60.53 -0.65
CA VAL A 762 -35.13 60.14 -0.01
C VAL A 762 -35.04 58.63 0.17
N ALA A 763 -36.11 57.95 0.61
CA ALA A 763 -36.15 56.51 0.79
C ALA A 763 -36.03 55.74 -0.55
N MET A 764 -36.57 56.30 -1.64
CA MET A 764 -36.40 55.75 -2.99
C MET A 764 -34.96 55.94 -3.51
N LEU A 765 -34.35 57.11 -3.31
CA LEU A 765 -32.97 57.39 -3.73
C LEU A 765 -31.96 56.55 -2.91
N LEU A 766 -32.10 56.54 -1.58
CA LEU A 766 -31.20 55.79 -0.68
C LEU A 766 -31.59 54.32 -0.48
N GLN A 767 -32.64 53.85 -1.18
CA GLN A 767 -33.08 52.46 -1.16
C GLN A 767 -33.25 51.90 0.26
N PHE A 768 -34.06 52.59 1.08
CA PHE A 768 -34.32 52.18 2.47
C PHE A 768 -34.97 50.80 2.54
N SER A 769 -34.59 50.01 3.55
CA SER A 769 -35.36 48.80 3.90
C SER A 769 -36.77 49.18 4.42
N PRO A 770 -37.73 48.24 4.42
CA PRO A 770 -39.03 48.46 5.06
C PRO A 770 -38.88 48.90 6.53
N ASP A 771 -37.91 48.36 7.26
CA ASP A 771 -37.65 48.71 8.66
C ASP A 771 -37.05 50.11 8.82
N GLU A 772 -36.16 50.54 7.92
CA GLU A 772 -35.63 51.91 7.89
C GLU A 772 -36.75 52.91 7.56
N LEU A 773 -37.57 52.63 6.55
CA LEU A 773 -38.72 53.47 6.19
C LEU A 773 -39.73 53.55 7.33
N ASN A 774 -40.07 52.42 7.95
CA ASN A 774 -40.94 52.35 9.12
C ASN A 774 -40.35 53.17 10.29
N LYS A 775 -39.07 53.02 10.62
CA LYS A 775 -38.40 53.82 11.68
C LYS A 775 -38.47 55.32 11.40
N CYS A 776 -38.24 55.75 10.16
CA CYS A 776 -38.39 57.15 9.79
C CYS A 776 -39.82 57.66 9.91
N GLN A 777 -40.82 56.89 9.44
CA GLN A 777 -42.24 57.25 9.58
C GLN A 777 -42.69 57.32 11.05
N HIS A 778 -42.29 56.35 11.88
CA HIS A 778 -42.59 56.37 13.32
C HIS A 778 -41.91 57.54 14.04
N GLY A 779 -40.68 57.90 13.66
CA GLY A 779 -39.99 59.09 14.17
C GLY A 779 -40.73 60.41 13.83
N VAL A 780 -41.24 60.53 12.61
CA VAL A 780 -42.06 61.67 12.18
C VAL A 780 -43.38 61.73 12.94
N LEU A 781 -44.11 60.62 13.07
CA LEU A 781 -45.37 60.55 13.80
C LEU A 781 -45.19 60.83 15.31
N SER A 782 -44.08 60.37 15.91
CA SER A 782 -43.74 60.65 17.31
C SER A 782 -43.46 62.14 17.56
N ASN A 783 -42.80 62.83 16.63
CA ASN A 783 -42.65 64.29 16.69
C ASN A 783 -44.00 65.02 16.59
N VAL A 784 -44.91 64.57 15.72
CA VAL A 784 -46.26 65.18 15.59
C VAL A 784 -47.09 64.98 16.86
N ALA A 785 -46.96 63.84 17.54
CA ALA A 785 -47.64 63.57 18.81
C ALA A 785 -47.07 64.35 20.02
N SER A 786 -45.94 65.06 19.85
CA SER A 786 -45.22 65.73 20.95
C SER A 786 -45.49 67.24 21.08
N LEU A 787 -46.43 67.79 20.32
CA LEU A 787 -46.78 69.23 20.32
C LEU A 787 -48.15 69.49 20.99
N PRO A 788 -48.24 70.38 22.00
CA PRO A 788 -49.51 70.76 22.61
C PRO A 788 -50.31 71.72 21.72
N ALA A 789 -51.64 71.55 21.66
CA ALA A 789 -52.50 72.29 20.75
C ALA A 789 -52.91 73.68 21.29
N THR A 790 -52.23 74.74 20.86
CA THR A 790 -52.67 76.15 20.87
C THR A 790 -51.70 76.98 19.99
N ALA A 791 -52.06 78.07 19.31
CA ALA A 791 -53.35 78.77 19.20
C ALA A 791 -53.56 79.31 17.75
N LEU A 792 -54.56 80.18 17.55
CA LEU A 792 -54.94 80.74 16.25
C LEU A 792 -54.16 82.03 15.89
N SER A 793 -54.05 82.25 14.57
CA SER A 793 -54.03 83.56 13.87
C SER A 793 -52.69 84.21 13.48
N ASP A 794 -52.57 84.38 12.15
CA ASP A 794 -51.93 85.48 11.39
C ASP A 794 -50.40 85.67 11.39
N GLY A 795 -49.89 86.29 10.32
CA GLY A 795 -48.50 86.73 10.14
C GLY A 795 -47.51 85.63 9.72
N GLY A 796 -46.94 85.73 8.52
CA GLY A 796 -46.02 84.71 7.99
C GLY A 796 -44.57 84.82 8.49
N SER A 797 -44.04 83.72 9.03
CA SER A 797 -42.60 83.42 9.06
C SER A 797 -42.36 81.91 9.15
N THR A 798 -41.34 81.41 8.43
CA THR A 798 -40.56 80.17 8.66
C THR A 798 -41.30 78.89 9.14
N PRO A 799 -41.45 77.84 8.31
CA PRO A 799 -41.89 76.53 8.79
C PRO A 799 -40.87 75.92 9.79
N ASN A 800 -41.37 75.08 10.71
CA ASN A 800 -40.57 74.52 11.80
C ASN A 800 -39.43 73.63 11.30
N SER A 801 -38.18 74.07 11.51
CA SER A 801 -37.00 73.27 11.18
C SER A 801 -36.87 72.05 12.10
N PHE A 802 -36.64 70.88 11.49
CA PHE A 802 -36.47 69.59 12.17
C PHE A 802 -35.26 69.55 13.14
N PHE A 803 -34.37 70.55 13.07
CA PHE A 803 -33.09 70.59 13.78
C PHE A 803 -33.09 71.41 15.08
N GLY A 804 -34.23 71.98 15.50
CA GLY A 804 -34.37 72.72 16.78
C GLY A 804 -34.10 71.92 18.06
N ARG A 805 -33.66 70.67 17.96
CA ARG A 805 -33.27 69.77 19.06
C ARG A 805 -31.75 69.52 19.14
N PHE A 806 -30.96 70.01 18.19
CA PHE A 806 -29.50 70.00 18.25
C PHE A 806 -28.97 71.33 18.81
N THR A 807 -28.85 71.40 20.14
CA THR A 807 -28.00 72.40 20.79
C THR A 807 -26.53 72.09 20.49
N PHE A 808 -25.78 73.10 20.06
CA PHE A 808 -24.33 73.07 19.91
C PHE A 808 -23.64 73.50 21.22
#